data_AF-A0A8S2E897-F1
#
_entry.id   AF-A0A8S2E897-F1
#
_cell.length_a   1.000
_cell.length_b   1.000
_cell.length_c   1.000
_cell.angle_alpha   90.00
_cell.angle_beta   90.00
_cell.angle_gamma   90.00
#
_symmetry.space_group_name_H-M   'P 1'
#
loop_
_entity.id
_entity.type
_entity.pdbx_description
1 polymer ?
#
loop_
_entity_poly.entity_id
_entity_poly.type
_entity_poly.pdbx_seq_one_letter_code
_entity_poly.pdbx_strand_id
1 'polypeptide(L)'
;MYDQLYERYSSSLVCPCSQIVTKYETFITFDLVFEDVCSSVLVTEQWINYISYNRSSGALQNKLDNEFIYDFKYVGPFQFQALALICQASKQAVIKAIEQFNSTQMISSKLSPRQLFDSQTTSFVNLLKTITPNSFQLPLELIQGTSDSNQLMSGLQTNYIPYSTWGNDSKIHIIKIAQEYGDTGAECYCDSTTLCIGKSNIFDLETLSTEVIIPNWYSGCLPVNSLLQSTLDCFIDNNCFSNMNYFLGIATSYPMNVNAPLSNSTVADTTIDTLISHLTNDSKSFKEVSSVYFVAEHGMIKQWYEALHRVNEKIVTVFVTNVWLNVLSSGAHSSPYYYLDIRYVGPSQFQALAIFCTLSMRTVDVARDQFYSTDFVSPKILPYGQFNSEVNTLLNLFKQTTPNTFTQTLDIITATTIGNQLLTSPSINWNTSLQDIGDSYYQLIPTLADYSDCSCSESSNCVQELGFYDDLDRQGIPTLEATITNFFTGCFPVAALLQSTLECFYNQTCFNTFIDYCVTNATSMNYSSLPSRFNIDTVIGDIVKELMIEQWNNETNYTDYYQQCTPSYCTYSIVKRKDILYIFTTLIALTGGLVTALKLLPPLVILLIRKINNRTKNNAVIDKNTEKRMMLSGRLRLIFDEIKEKLATLNTFESSSHDIEDVQYQRITTRWYIILFFGSAVILLFCTGLSTTMTTITVKSPSLPLYTNLQQSNISGLLCPCSRITVKYVTFLLFQPSYHPICKSDFITQQWFDTISSNDQITLNQFRIIASFCQLIEKTVNDSLTLLYVTDLLSPEAISYDTFTANVESIINSFESSTPNSFFRTLSLIRAITQSNQLMSVYETNYKFQPYSPDNDNLFYTSPVVYGTCNCALSSSCIETSNTSKYFYTGCYPLEALFQSTLECLYDSSCVPSTFTSLNSSSLSSRYAKNTTVENIINNFMIEQWNSSFNYSAYYEQCSPEYCTYSIIQQNDAVYIITVTIGIIGGLAKALKLFLPVVVWAVRKIKYFAMDSRVVPFTIHS
;
A
#
# COMPACT_ATOMS: atom_id res chain seq x y z
N MET A 1 23.09 -25.70 -5.41
CA MET A 1 23.67 -25.69 -6.78
C MET A 1 23.59 -24.31 -7.40
N TYR A 2 22.42 -23.65 -7.46
CA TYR A 2 22.31 -22.28 -7.96
C TYR A 2 23.24 -21.30 -7.23
N ASP A 3 23.23 -21.27 -5.90
CA ASP A 3 24.10 -20.35 -5.12
C ASP A 3 25.59 -20.53 -5.45
N GLN A 4 26.05 -21.78 -5.56
CA GLN A 4 27.43 -22.10 -5.96
C GLN A 4 27.77 -21.67 -7.39
N LEU A 5 26.80 -21.72 -8.31
CA LEU A 5 26.97 -21.22 -9.67
C LEU A 5 26.93 -19.70 -9.69
N TYR A 6 26.10 -19.07 -8.87
CA TYR A 6 25.97 -17.62 -8.78
C TYR A 6 27.24 -16.99 -8.21
N GLU A 7 27.81 -17.55 -7.14
CA GLU A 7 29.09 -17.10 -6.57
C GLU A 7 30.22 -17.07 -7.61
N ARG A 8 30.21 -18.00 -8.58
CA ARG A 8 31.29 -18.16 -9.55
C ARG A 8 31.02 -17.50 -10.91
N TYR A 9 29.75 -17.34 -11.28
CA TYR A 9 29.33 -16.91 -12.62
C TYR A 9 28.22 -15.85 -12.60
N SER A 10 28.07 -15.09 -11.51
CA SER A 10 27.02 -14.08 -11.29
C SER A 10 26.80 -13.13 -12.48
N SER A 11 27.85 -12.77 -13.22
CA SER A 11 27.76 -11.87 -14.39
C SER A 11 27.16 -12.49 -15.65
N SER A 12 27.07 -13.82 -15.72
CA SER A 12 26.60 -14.56 -16.90
C SER A 12 25.53 -15.60 -16.59
N LEU A 13 25.27 -15.88 -15.32
CA LEU A 13 24.30 -16.87 -14.90
C LEU A 13 22.88 -16.31 -15.06
N VAL A 14 22.17 -16.85 -16.04
CA VAL A 14 20.75 -16.57 -16.26
C VAL A 14 20.00 -17.89 -16.12
N CYS A 15 19.20 -18.00 -15.06
CA CYS A 15 18.33 -19.16 -14.82
C CYS A 15 16.89 -18.71 -15.05
N PRO A 16 16.31 -18.93 -16.25
CA PRO A 16 14.92 -18.55 -16.52
C PRO A 16 13.96 -19.40 -15.68
N CYS A 17 12.88 -18.80 -15.21
CA CYS A 17 11.82 -19.50 -14.49
C CYS A 17 10.78 -20.06 -15.47
N SER A 18 10.35 -21.30 -15.28
CA SER A 18 9.19 -21.84 -16.02
C SER A 18 7.87 -21.23 -15.56
N GLN A 19 7.80 -20.82 -14.30
CA GLN A 19 6.70 -20.10 -13.70
C GLN A 19 7.20 -18.72 -13.30
N ILE A 20 6.73 -17.69 -13.99
CA ILE A 20 7.18 -16.29 -13.79
C ILE A 20 6.38 -15.56 -12.70
N VAL A 21 5.24 -16.12 -12.29
CA VAL A 21 4.33 -15.57 -11.29
C VAL A 21 4.25 -16.50 -10.10
N THR A 22 4.62 -16.01 -8.92
CA THR A 22 4.52 -16.76 -7.66
C THR A 22 3.76 -15.92 -6.65
N LYS A 23 2.65 -16.44 -6.12
CA LYS A 23 1.89 -15.73 -5.08
C LYS A 23 2.67 -15.70 -3.76
N TYR A 24 2.63 -14.60 -3.03
CA TYR A 24 3.35 -14.49 -1.75
C TYR A 24 2.89 -15.53 -0.71
N GLU A 25 1.61 -15.92 -0.72
CA GLU A 25 1.06 -16.95 0.18
C GLU A 25 1.77 -18.31 0.08
N THR A 26 2.49 -18.58 -1.02
CA THR A 26 3.20 -19.86 -1.22
C THR A 26 4.53 -19.94 -0.48
N PHE A 27 5.10 -18.82 -0.04
CA PHE A 27 6.41 -18.77 0.61
C PHE A 27 6.49 -17.81 1.82
N ILE A 28 5.40 -17.10 2.14
CA ILE A 28 5.28 -16.25 3.34
C ILE A 28 4.06 -16.70 4.13
N THR A 29 4.26 -16.91 5.43
CA THR A 29 3.21 -17.27 6.38
C THR A 29 3.19 -16.26 7.52
N PHE A 30 2.02 -15.70 7.81
CA PHE A 30 1.82 -14.85 8.99
C PHE A 30 1.21 -15.69 10.12
N ASP A 31 1.86 -15.66 11.28
CA ASP A 31 1.26 -16.11 12.53
C ASP A 31 0.85 -14.87 13.32
N LEU A 32 -0.46 -14.69 13.51
CA LEU A 32 -1.03 -13.49 14.11
C LEU A 32 -1.51 -13.79 15.51
N VAL A 33 -0.98 -13.05 16.47
CA VAL A 33 -1.47 -13.01 17.84
C VAL A 33 -2.02 -11.62 18.08
N PHE A 34 -3.33 -11.54 18.32
CA PHE A 34 -3.99 -10.31 18.76
C PHE A 34 -3.89 -10.17 20.27
N GLU A 35 -3.98 -8.94 20.76
CA GLU A 35 -4.05 -8.65 22.19
C GLU A 35 -5.18 -9.44 22.89
N ASP A 36 -4.88 -9.95 24.09
CA ASP A 36 -5.75 -10.86 24.84
C ASP A 36 -7.08 -10.18 25.22
N VAL A 37 -7.08 -8.87 25.39
CA VAL A 37 -8.32 -8.12 25.67
C VAL A 37 -9.35 -8.30 24.56
N CYS A 38 -8.91 -8.35 23.29
CA CYS A 38 -9.79 -8.50 22.15
C CYS A 38 -10.32 -9.94 21.98
N SER A 39 -9.84 -10.91 22.76
CA SER A 39 -10.34 -12.28 22.86
C SER A 39 -10.91 -12.59 24.25
N SER A 40 -10.97 -11.60 25.15
CA SER A 40 -11.47 -11.76 26.52
C SER A 40 -12.99 -11.64 26.61
N VAL A 41 -13.54 -11.95 27.79
CA VAL A 41 -14.96 -11.73 28.10
C VAL A 41 -15.35 -10.24 28.04
N LEU A 42 -14.41 -9.31 28.23
CA LEU A 42 -14.66 -7.86 28.32
C LEU A 42 -15.20 -7.24 27.03
N VAL A 43 -14.99 -7.89 25.88
CA VAL A 43 -15.49 -7.43 24.57
C VAL A 43 -16.73 -8.21 24.11
N THR A 44 -17.34 -9.01 24.99
CA THR A 44 -18.53 -9.81 24.64
C THR A 44 -19.81 -9.06 24.96
N GLU A 45 -20.86 -9.32 24.18
CA GLU A 45 -22.21 -8.83 24.49
C GLU A 45 -22.69 -9.28 25.87
N GLN A 46 -22.28 -10.47 26.33
CA GLN A 46 -22.61 -10.96 27.67
C GLN A 46 -22.07 -10.03 28.76
N TRP A 47 -20.81 -9.63 28.67
CA TRP A 47 -20.21 -8.67 29.60
C TRP A 47 -20.88 -7.31 29.52
N ILE A 48 -21.07 -6.76 28.31
CA ILE A 48 -21.69 -5.44 28.12
C ILE A 48 -23.12 -5.43 28.69
N ASN A 49 -23.91 -6.46 28.42
CA ASN A 49 -25.26 -6.60 28.96
C ASN A 49 -25.25 -6.78 30.49
N TYR A 50 -24.26 -7.49 31.02
CA TYR A 50 -24.10 -7.73 32.45
C TYR A 50 -23.88 -6.43 33.23
N ILE A 51 -22.98 -5.56 32.76
CA ILE A 51 -22.78 -4.24 33.38
C ILE A 51 -23.94 -3.28 33.10
N SER A 52 -24.68 -3.47 32.00
CA SER A 52 -25.86 -2.66 31.67
C SER A 52 -27.11 -3.00 32.50
N TYR A 53 -27.23 -4.24 33.01
CA TYR A 53 -28.44 -4.76 33.66
C TYR A 53 -28.76 -4.06 35.00
N ASN A 54 -27.75 -3.58 35.72
CA ASN A 54 -27.92 -2.90 37.01
C ASN A 54 -28.18 -1.40 36.88
N ARG A 55 -28.54 -0.92 35.68
CA ARG A 55 -29.14 0.39 35.44
C ARG A 55 -30.56 0.39 36.03
N SER A 56 -30.67 0.45 37.35
CA SER A 56 -31.94 0.44 38.07
C SER A 56 -32.77 1.68 37.68
N SER A 57 -33.72 1.43 36.77
CA SER A 57 -35.10 1.94 36.78
C SER A 57 -35.35 3.27 37.51
N GLY A 58 -35.44 4.37 36.75
CA GLY A 58 -36.17 5.59 37.12
C GLY A 58 -35.66 6.44 38.29
N ALA A 59 -34.96 5.89 39.27
CA ALA A 59 -34.40 6.64 40.41
C ALA A 59 -33.13 7.41 40.02
N LEU A 60 -32.34 6.84 39.10
CA LEU A 60 -31.11 7.41 38.54
C LEU A 60 -31.31 8.65 37.65
N GLN A 61 -32.54 8.90 37.21
CA GLN A 61 -32.90 10.03 36.34
C GLN A 61 -33.47 11.23 37.10
N ASN A 62 -33.76 11.10 38.40
CA ASN A 62 -34.45 12.12 39.19
C ASN A 62 -33.52 13.15 39.88
N LYS A 63 -32.20 13.09 39.66
CA LYS A 63 -31.23 14.08 40.16
C LYS A 63 -30.15 14.36 39.10
N LEU A 64 -30.17 15.58 38.55
CA LEU A 64 -29.16 16.10 37.60
C LEU A 64 -27.92 16.58 38.34
N ASP A 65 -27.36 15.77 39.22
CA ASP A 65 -26.10 16.13 39.87
C ASP A 65 -24.96 15.77 38.91
N ASN A 66 -24.01 16.70 38.70
CA ASN A 66 -22.80 16.55 37.86
C ASN A 66 -21.98 15.29 38.18
N GLU A 67 -22.28 14.59 39.29
CA GLU A 67 -21.61 13.37 39.73
C GLU A 67 -22.00 12.14 38.88
N PHE A 68 -23.16 12.14 38.19
CA PHE A 68 -23.64 10.96 37.46
C PHE A 68 -22.85 10.64 36.18
N ILE A 69 -22.32 11.65 35.49
CA ILE A 69 -21.46 11.45 34.31
C ILE A 69 -20.13 10.75 34.66
N TYR A 70 -19.78 10.72 35.95
CA TYR A 70 -18.62 9.97 36.47
C TYR A 70 -18.98 8.53 36.87
N ASP A 71 -20.26 8.14 36.93
CA ASP A 71 -20.65 6.79 37.33
C ASP A 71 -20.28 5.76 36.25
N PHE A 72 -19.43 4.80 36.64
CA PHE A 72 -19.02 3.69 35.79
C PHE A 72 -20.22 2.86 35.30
N LYS A 73 -21.28 2.72 36.11
CA LYS A 73 -22.51 2.02 35.69
C LYS A 73 -23.19 2.69 34.51
N TYR A 74 -22.95 3.98 34.30
CA TYR A 74 -23.53 4.75 33.21
C TYR A 74 -22.70 4.72 31.93
N VAL A 75 -21.41 5.05 32.01
CA VAL A 75 -20.53 5.16 30.82
C VAL A 75 -19.74 3.89 30.49
N GLY A 76 -19.45 3.06 31.50
CA GLY A 76 -18.66 1.84 31.37
C GLY A 76 -19.17 0.87 30.29
N PRO A 77 -20.48 0.56 30.22
CA PRO A 77 -21.01 -0.31 29.17
C PRO A 77 -20.68 0.13 27.74
N PHE A 78 -20.73 1.44 27.49
CA PHE A 78 -20.47 2.02 26.18
C PHE A 78 -18.98 2.08 25.86
N GLN A 79 -18.12 2.23 26.87
CA GLN A 79 -16.67 2.12 26.71
C GLN A 79 -16.25 0.67 26.38
N PHE A 80 -16.88 -0.34 26.99
CA PHE A 80 -16.63 -1.74 26.62
C PHE A 80 -17.20 -2.11 25.24
N GLN A 81 -18.35 -1.55 24.87
CA GLN A 81 -18.87 -1.64 23.50
C GLN A 81 -17.91 -1.00 22.49
N ALA A 82 -17.36 0.18 22.81
CA ALA A 82 -16.35 0.84 21.99
C ALA A 82 -15.09 -0.01 21.83
N LEU A 83 -14.60 -0.59 22.93
CA LEU A 83 -13.46 -1.51 22.92
C LEU A 83 -13.74 -2.73 22.03
N ALA A 84 -14.92 -3.33 22.12
CA ALA A 84 -15.31 -4.46 21.29
C ALA A 84 -15.33 -4.11 19.79
N LEU A 85 -15.93 -2.96 19.44
CA LEU A 85 -16.00 -2.49 18.05
C LEU A 85 -14.63 -2.11 17.49
N ILE A 86 -13.76 -1.48 18.30
CA ILE A 86 -12.37 -1.17 17.91
C ILE A 86 -11.55 -2.46 17.73
N CYS A 87 -11.71 -3.45 18.63
CA CYS A 87 -11.10 -4.78 18.48
C CYS A 87 -11.57 -5.48 17.20
N GLN A 88 -12.85 -5.38 16.85
CA GLN A 88 -13.38 -5.95 15.61
C GLN A 88 -12.80 -5.23 14.38
N ALA A 89 -12.83 -3.90 14.37
CA ALA A 89 -12.34 -3.10 13.25
C ALA A 89 -10.83 -3.29 13.02
N SER A 90 -10.03 -3.34 14.09
CA SER A 90 -8.59 -3.60 14.01
C SER A 90 -8.29 -5.01 13.49
N LYS A 91 -8.98 -6.05 13.98
CA LYS A 91 -8.87 -7.42 13.45
C LYS A 91 -9.21 -7.49 11.97
N GLN A 92 -10.31 -6.88 11.57
CA GLN A 92 -10.73 -6.83 10.16
C GLN A 92 -9.70 -6.08 9.29
N ALA A 93 -9.15 -4.97 9.76
CA ALA A 93 -8.12 -4.21 9.04
C ALA A 93 -6.87 -5.07 8.78
N VAL A 94 -6.40 -5.81 9.78
CA VAL A 94 -5.24 -6.70 9.66
C VAL A 94 -5.55 -7.87 8.72
N ILE A 95 -6.69 -8.56 8.89
CA ILE A 95 -7.08 -9.68 8.03
C ILE A 95 -7.19 -9.23 6.57
N LYS A 96 -7.85 -8.09 6.31
CA LYS A 96 -7.96 -7.54 4.95
C LYS A 96 -6.60 -7.14 4.37
N ALA A 97 -5.67 -6.66 5.19
CA ALA A 97 -4.32 -6.33 4.74
C ALA A 97 -3.55 -7.59 4.32
N ILE A 98 -3.75 -8.69 5.05
CA ILE A 98 -3.15 -9.99 4.73
C ILE A 98 -3.83 -10.65 3.54
N GLU A 99 -5.15 -10.55 3.39
CA GLU A 99 -5.86 -11.01 2.19
C GLU A 99 -5.34 -10.30 0.95
N GLN A 100 -5.17 -8.97 1.03
CA GLN A 100 -4.56 -8.17 -0.02
C GLN A 100 -3.10 -8.59 -0.26
N PHE A 101 -2.33 -8.85 0.79
CA PHE A 101 -0.97 -9.36 0.65
C PHE A 101 -0.93 -10.71 -0.06
N ASN A 102 -1.76 -11.66 0.34
CA ASN A 102 -1.82 -13.01 -0.23
C ASN A 102 -2.26 -12.98 -1.70
N SER A 103 -3.05 -11.97 -2.11
CA SER A 103 -3.42 -11.77 -3.51
C SER A 103 -2.33 -11.13 -4.35
N THR A 104 -1.33 -10.45 -3.74
CA THR A 104 -0.17 -9.93 -4.47
C THR A 104 0.74 -11.05 -4.98
N GLN A 105 1.41 -10.79 -6.10
CA GLN A 105 2.25 -11.76 -6.79
C GLN A 105 3.67 -11.22 -6.94
N MET A 106 4.65 -12.07 -6.66
CA MET A 106 6.03 -11.83 -7.03
C MET A 106 6.23 -12.27 -8.48
N ILE A 107 6.65 -11.34 -9.33
CA ILE A 107 6.89 -11.58 -10.75
C ILE A 107 8.39 -11.63 -10.99
N SER A 108 8.88 -12.78 -11.41
CA SER A 108 10.31 -12.99 -11.69
C SER A 108 10.51 -13.93 -12.88
N SER A 109 10.94 -13.36 -14.01
CA SER A 109 11.25 -14.13 -15.22
C SER A 109 12.54 -14.95 -15.13
N LYS A 110 13.37 -14.67 -14.12
CA LYS A 110 14.65 -15.32 -13.83
C LYS A 110 14.74 -15.61 -12.33
N LEU A 111 15.47 -16.64 -11.93
CA LEU A 111 15.68 -16.93 -10.52
C LEU A 111 16.48 -15.79 -9.87
N SER A 112 15.89 -15.17 -8.86
CA SER A 112 16.48 -14.06 -8.10
C SER A 112 17.57 -14.59 -7.16
N PRO A 113 18.72 -13.89 -7.01
CA PRO A 113 19.72 -14.24 -6.00
C PRO A 113 19.10 -14.25 -4.60
N ARG A 114 19.49 -15.21 -3.75
CA ARG A 114 18.91 -15.37 -2.41
C ARG A 114 18.92 -14.08 -1.60
N GLN A 115 20.01 -13.33 -1.58
CA GLN A 115 20.10 -12.05 -0.87
C GLN A 115 19.09 -11.02 -1.36
N LEU A 116 18.85 -10.96 -2.68
CA LEU A 116 17.89 -10.05 -3.27
C LEU A 116 16.45 -10.47 -2.93
N PHE A 117 16.17 -11.76 -3.01
CA PHE A 117 14.88 -12.32 -2.61
C PHE A 117 14.57 -12.05 -1.13
N ASP A 118 15.54 -12.30 -0.23
CA ASP A 118 15.40 -12.08 1.21
C ASP A 118 15.19 -10.58 1.52
N SER A 119 15.92 -9.68 0.84
CA SER A 119 15.77 -8.22 0.99
C SER A 119 14.42 -7.71 0.49
N GLN A 120 13.98 -8.13 -0.71
CA GLN A 120 12.66 -7.76 -1.25
C GLN A 120 11.52 -8.23 -0.34
N THR A 121 11.61 -9.47 0.14
CA THR A 121 10.60 -10.05 1.01
C THR A 121 10.55 -9.35 2.37
N THR A 122 11.72 -9.07 2.97
CA THR A 122 11.81 -8.38 4.27
C THR A 122 11.30 -6.94 4.17
N SER A 123 11.67 -6.20 3.13
CA SER A 123 11.17 -4.85 2.86
C SER A 123 9.65 -4.82 2.76
N PHE A 124 9.07 -5.73 1.98
CA PHE A 124 7.62 -5.80 1.79
C PHE A 124 6.87 -6.19 3.07
N VAL A 125 7.43 -7.09 3.89
CA VAL A 125 6.87 -7.44 5.22
C VAL A 125 6.97 -6.27 6.20
N ASN A 126 8.09 -5.55 6.23
CA ASN A 126 8.26 -4.37 7.08
C ASN A 126 7.28 -3.25 6.68
N LEU A 127 7.04 -3.09 5.38
CA LEU A 127 6.04 -2.16 4.86
C LEU A 127 4.64 -2.53 5.36
N LEU A 128 4.25 -3.80 5.28
CA LEU A 128 2.95 -4.27 5.78
C LEU A 128 2.78 -3.99 7.29
N LYS A 129 3.82 -4.25 8.09
CA LYS A 129 3.83 -3.98 9.55
C LYS A 129 3.66 -2.50 9.87
N THR A 130 4.20 -1.62 9.03
CA THR A 130 4.18 -0.17 9.26
C THR A 130 2.90 0.48 8.73
N ILE A 131 2.41 0.07 7.56
CA ILE A 131 1.20 0.64 6.95
C ILE A 131 -0.06 0.25 7.73
N THR A 132 -0.15 -1.00 8.18
CA THR A 132 -1.42 -1.53 8.72
C THR A 132 -1.93 -0.76 9.94
N PRO A 133 -1.14 -0.48 10.99
CA PRO A 133 -1.59 0.30 12.14
C PRO A 133 -1.92 1.75 11.78
N ASN A 134 -1.09 2.36 10.94
CA ASN A 134 -1.27 3.75 10.51
C ASN A 134 -2.54 3.95 9.66
N SER A 135 -2.91 2.94 8.86
CA SER A 135 -4.15 2.93 8.08
C SER A 135 -5.42 2.87 8.94
N PHE A 136 -5.28 2.63 10.24
CA PHE A 136 -6.35 2.69 11.22
C PHE A 136 -6.30 3.97 12.07
N GLN A 137 -5.11 4.35 12.55
CA GLN A 137 -4.94 5.48 13.46
C GLN A 137 -5.29 6.84 12.84
N LEU A 138 -4.82 7.12 11.62
CA LEU A 138 -5.09 8.42 10.97
C LEU A 138 -6.60 8.65 10.73
N PRO A 139 -7.35 7.67 10.17
CA PRO A 139 -8.81 7.80 10.10
C PRO A 139 -9.47 7.98 11.47
N LEU A 140 -9.03 7.25 12.52
CA LEU A 140 -9.59 7.40 13.87
C LEU A 140 -9.45 8.84 14.37
N GLU A 141 -8.25 9.41 14.29
CA GLU A 141 -7.97 10.78 14.73
C GLU A 141 -8.79 11.81 13.94
N LEU A 142 -8.98 11.61 12.62
CA LEU A 142 -9.81 12.48 11.80
C LEU A 142 -11.30 12.37 12.13
N ILE A 143 -11.81 11.15 12.39
CA ILE A 143 -13.21 10.93 12.80
C ILE A 143 -13.49 11.60 14.15
N GLN A 144 -12.59 11.45 15.12
CA GLN A 144 -12.73 12.10 16.42
C GLN A 144 -12.69 13.61 16.26
N GLY A 145 -11.64 14.15 15.63
CA GLY A 145 -11.48 15.59 15.48
C GLY A 145 -12.62 16.28 14.73
N THR A 146 -13.18 15.62 13.70
CA THR A 146 -14.36 16.15 12.98
C THR A 146 -15.66 16.01 13.78
N SER A 147 -15.85 14.92 14.53
CA SER A 147 -17.01 14.76 15.43
C SER A 147 -17.01 15.81 16.54
N ASP A 148 -15.83 16.07 17.09
CA ASP A 148 -15.58 17.07 18.13
C ASP A 148 -15.86 18.49 17.61
N SER A 149 -15.28 18.81 16.45
CA SER A 149 -15.45 20.09 15.77
C SER A 149 -16.90 20.35 15.33
N ASN A 150 -17.62 19.30 14.95
CA ASN A 150 -19.05 19.42 14.68
C ASN A 150 -19.90 19.51 15.95
N GLN A 151 -19.30 19.35 17.13
CA GLN A 151 -19.97 19.33 18.43
C GLN A 151 -21.17 18.37 18.44
N LEU A 152 -20.96 17.16 17.91
CA LEU A 152 -22.04 16.17 17.77
C LEU A 152 -22.54 15.72 19.16
N MET A 153 -23.86 15.75 19.35
CA MET A 153 -24.46 15.43 20.64
C MET A 153 -24.49 13.92 20.90
N SER A 154 -24.05 13.49 22.08
CA SER A 154 -24.21 12.10 22.52
C SER A 154 -25.59 11.89 23.15
N GLY A 155 -26.23 10.77 22.80
CA GLY A 155 -27.44 10.27 23.45
C GLY A 155 -27.23 9.84 24.91
N LEU A 156 -25.99 9.87 25.42
CA LEU A 156 -25.67 9.74 26.85
C LEU A 156 -25.59 11.09 27.57
N GLN A 157 -25.71 12.21 26.86
CA GLN A 157 -25.63 13.56 27.44
C GLN A 157 -24.34 13.80 28.26
N THR A 158 -23.27 13.05 27.96
CA THR A 158 -21.95 13.14 28.60
C THR A 158 -21.17 14.36 28.11
N ASN A 159 -21.55 14.93 26.96
CA ASN A 159 -20.96 16.16 26.42
C ASN A 159 -21.87 17.39 26.53
N TYR A 160 -23.18 17.25 26.26
CA TYR A 160 -24.11 18.38 26.25
C TYR A 160 -25.46 18.00 26.86
N ILE A 161 -26.03 18.92 27.65
CA ILE A 161 -27.40 18.83 28.15
C ILE A 161 -28.27 19.85 27.39
N PRO A 162 -29.43 19.43 26.83
CA PRO A 162 -30.39 20.34 26.25
C PRO A 162 -31.23 21.01 27.34
N TYR A 163 -31.27 22.35 27.32
CA TYR A 163 -32.04 23.16 28.25
C TYR A 163 -32.98 24.10 27.49
N SER A 164 -34.29 24.06 27.69
CA SER A 164 -35.20 25.02 27.06
C SER A 164 -35.27 26.33 27.85
N THR A 165 -35.26 27.43 27.12
CA THR A 165 -35.62 28.75 27.62
C THR A 165 -36.83 29.30 26.90
N TRP A 166 -37.70 29.96 27.65
CA TRP A 166 -38.88 30.62 27.13
C TRP A 166 -38.50 32.02 26.67
N GLY A 167 -38.52 32.26 25.35
CA GLY A 167 -38.47 33.62 24.80
C GLY A 167 -39.83 34.30 24.91
N ASN A 168 -39.85 35.64 24.90
CA ASN A 168 -41.10 36.43 24.88
C ASN A 168 -41.97 36.19 23.62
N ASP A 169 -41.41 35.52 22.60
CA ASP A 169 -42.02 35.35 21.27
C ASP A 169 -42.75 34.02 21.10
N SER A 170 -43.07 33.30 22.18
CA SER A 170 -43.67 31.95 22.14
C SER A 170 -42.86 30.90 21.36
N LYS A 171 -41.59 31.18 21.07
CA LYS A 171 -40.58 30.24 20.57
C LYS A 171 -39.66 29.84 21.71
N ILE A 172 -39.24 28.58 21.70
CA ILE A 172 -38.39 28.00 22.73
C ILE A 172 -37.00 27.85 22.16
N HIS A 173 -36.03 28.46 22.83
CA HIS A 173 -34.62 28.34 22.48
C HIS A 173 -34.03 27.24 23.36
N ILE A 174 -33.51 26.20 22.72
CA ILE A 174 -32.68 25.23 23.44
C ILE A 174 -31.30 25.83 23.60
N ILE A 175 -30.99 26.20 24.83
CA ILE A 175 -29.65 26.56 25.24
C ILE A 175 -28.91 25.26 25.55
N LYS A 176 -27.66 25.16 25.08
CA LYS A 176 -26.77 24.06 25.43
C LYS A 176 -26.08 24.38 26.75
N ILE A 177 -26.01 23.39 27.63
CA ILE A 177 -25.07 23.39 28.76
C ILE A 177 -23.99 22.38 28.41
N ALA A 178 -22.79 22.86 28.12
CA ALA A 178 -21.63 22.01 27.94
C ALA A 178 -21.29 21.35 29.28
N GLN A 179 -21.06 20.04 29.26
CA GLN A 179 -20.65 19.31 30.45
C GLN A 179 -19.23 19.75 30.84
N GLU A 180 -19.01 19.82 32.15
CA GLU A 180 -17.73 20.17 32.74
C GLU A 180 -17.10 18.94 33.38
N TYR A 181 -15.82 18.67 33.08
CA TYR A 181 -15.03 17.65 33.76
C TYR A 181 -13.84 18.27 34.49
N GLY A 182 -13.60 17.85 35.74
CA GLY A 182 -12.46 18.34 36.51
C GLY A 182 -12.28 17.68 37.88
N ASP A 183 -11.03 17.34 38.22
CA ASP A 183 -10.66 16.69 39.50
C ASP A 183 -9.60 17.52 40.28
N THR A 184 -9.07 18.63 39.71
CA THR A 184 -7.87 19.33 40.24
C THR A 184 -7.84 20.88 40.12
N GLY A 185 -8.98 21.55 39.89
CA GLY A 185 -9.06 23.01 39.99
C GLY A 185 -8.76 23.81 38.71
N ALA A 186 -8.76 23.17 37.54
CA ALA A 186 -8.92 23.84 36.24
C ALA A 186 -10.19 23.31 35.57
N GLU A 187 -11.13 24.20 35.26
CA GLU A 187 -12.42 23.90 34.61
C GLU A 187 -12.16 23.44 33.16
N CYS A 188 -12.67 22.28 32.75
CA CYS A 188 -12.59 21.77 31.37
C CYS A 188 -13.99 21.54 30.82
N TYR A 189 -14.36 22.28 29.77
CA TYR A 189 -15.70 22.23 29.18
C TYR A 189 -15.71 21.50 27.83
N CYS A 190 -16.72 20.65 27.62
CA CYS A 190 -16.87 19.85 26.40
C CYS A 190 -17.11 20.65 25.11
N ASP A 191 -17.48 21.94 25.21
CA ASP A 191 -17.61 22.85 24.07
C ASP A 191 -16.26 23.39 23.56
N SER A 192 -15.25 23.43 24.44
CA SER A 192 -13.89 23.85 24.14
C SER A 192 -13.01 22.69 23.68
N THR A 193 -13.18 21.52 24.29
CA THR A 193 -12.46 20.30 23.93
C THR A 193 -13.22 19.06 24.42
N THR A 194 -13.30 18.02 23.60
CA THR A 194 -13.92 16.75 24.00
C THR A 194 -12.96 15.81 24.72
N LEU A 195 -11.70 16.22 24.90
CA LEU A 195 -10.68 15.50 25.66
C LEU A 195 -10.84 15.68 27.17
N CYS A 196 -11.80 16.48 27.62
CA CYS A 196 -12.11 16.63 29.04
C CYS A 196 -12.48 15.27 29.66
N ILE A 197 -11.81 14.95 30.76
CA ILE A 197 -11.98 13.70 31.49
C ILE A 197 -11.96 13.94 33.00
N GLY A 198 -12.59 13.04 33.75
CA GLY A 198 -12.34 12.89 35.18
C GLY A 198 -12.53 11.44 35.64
N LYS A 199 -12.18 11.17 36.89
CA LYS A 199 -12.12 9.79 37.40
C LYS A 199 -13.50 9.18 37.44
N SER A 200 -13.61 7.97 36.88
CA SER A 200 -14.84 7.20 36.93
C SER A 200 -14.90 6.38 38.21
N ASN A 201 -16.06 6.40 38.86
CA ASN A 201 -16.30 5.73 40.13
C ASN A 201 -17.63 4.97 40.09
N ILE A 202 -17.84 4.03 41.02
CA ILE A 202 -19.17 3.51 41.30
C ILE A 202 -19.74 4.32 42.46
N PHE A 203 -20.93 4.89 42.27
CA PHE A 203 -21.63 5.68 43.28
C PHE A 203 -22.83 4.93 43.86
N ASP A 204 -23.08 5.11 45.15
CA ASP A 204 -24.33 4.71 45.79
C ASP A 204 -25.45 5.64 45.29
N LEU A 205 -26.53 5.06 44.76
CA LEU A 205 -27.58 5.80 44.05
C LEU A 205 -28.51 6.60 44.98
N GLU A 206 -28.51 6.30 46.28
CA GLU A 206 -29.34 7.01 47.26
C GLU A 206 -28.58 8.16 47.90
N THR A 207 -27.29 7.96 48.19
CA THR A 207 -26.43 8.88 48.93
C THR A 207 -25.48 9.69 48.06
N LEU A 208 -25.29 9.31 46.79
CA LEU A 208 -24.30 9.86 45.85
C LEU A 208 -22.85 9.79 46.37
N SER A 209 -22.59 8.95 47.37
CA SER A 209 -21.24 8.74 47.88
C SER A 209 -20.46 7.76 46.99
N THR A 210 -19.16 8.00 46.82
CA THR A 210 -18.28 7.09 46.08
C THR A 210 -18.10 5.78 46.85
N GLU A 211 -18.53 4.67 46.25
CA GLU A 211 -18.37 3.31 46.79
C GLU A 211 -17.05 2.67 46.34
N VAL A 212 -16.71 2.83 45.05
CA VAL A 212 -15.49 2.27 44.45
C VAL A 212 -14.86 3.28 43.52
N ILE A 213 -13.57 3.53 43.73
CA ILE A 213 -12.74 4.22 42.74
C ILE A 213 -12.18 3.16 41.80
N ILE A 214 -12.37 3.33 40.49
CA ILE A 214 -11.79 2.45 39.48
C ILE A 214 -10.45 3.08 39.05
N PRO A 215 -9.30 2.51 39.45
CA PRO A 215 -8.00 3.10 39.15
C PRO A 215 -7.81 3.26 37.65
N ASN A 216 -7.37 4.46 37.23
CA ASN A 216 -7.02 4.79 35.85
C ASN A 216 -8.15 4.54 34.82
N TRP A 217 -9.41 4.53 35.26
CA TRP A 217 -10.57 4.53 34.38
C TRP A 217 -11.25 5.90 34.42
N TYR A 218 -11.51 6.47 33.26
CA TYR A 218 -11.99 7.84 33.13
C TYR A 218 -13.35 7.92 32.45
N SER A 219 -14.15 8.88 32.88
CA SER A 219 -15.34 9.37 32.18
C SER A 219 -14.99 10.69 31.49
N GLY A 220 -15.65 11.01 30.38
CA GLY A 220 -15.37 12.23 29.62
C GLY A 220 -16.47 12.55 28.63
N CYS A 221 -16.27 13.61 27.84
CA CYS A 221 -17.29 14.13 26.92
C CYS A 221 -17.87 13.06 25.98
N LEU A 222 -17.00 12.20 25.44
CA LEU A 222 -17.38 11.09 24.56
C LEU A 222 -16.78 9.77 25.07
N PRO A 223 -17.54 8.66 25.05
CA PRO A 223 -17.06 7.35 25.51
C PRO A 223 -15.75 6.87 24.87
N VAL A 224 -15.57 7.07 23.56
CA VAL A 224 -14.32 6.66 22.88
C VAL A 224 -13.14 7.48 23.40
N ASN A 225 -13.29 8.79 23.55
CA ASN A 225 -12.19 9.67 23.97
C ASN A 225 -11.73 9.37 25.41
N SER A 226 -12.67 9.04 26.29
CA SER A 226 -12.35 8.65 27.67
C SER A 226 -11.80 7.23 27.76
N LEU A 227 -12.28 6.29 26.94
CA LEU A 227 -11.70 4.94 26.84
C LEU A 227 -10.22 5.00 26.42
N LEU A 228 -9.89 5.78 25.39
CA LEU A 228 -8.52 5.89 24.88
C LEU A 228 -7.54 6.53 25.89
N GLN A 229 -8.06 7.18 26.93
CA GLN A 229 -7.28 7.73 28.04
C GLN A 229 -7.27 6.82 29.29
N SER A 230 -8.06 5.74 29.28
CA SER A 230 -8.19 4.80 30.40
C SER A 230 -7.24 3.59 30.27
N THR A 231 -6.98 2.91 31.39
CA THR A 231 -6.24 1.64 31.42
C THR A 231 -7.10 0.51 32.01
N LEU A 232 -6.74 -0.74 31.73
CA LEU A 232 -7.46 -1.93 32.20
C LEU A 232 -6.98 -2.43 33.57
N ASP A 233 -6.24 -1.62 34.34
CA ASP A 233 -5.55 -2.05 35.57
C ASP A 233 -6.49 -2.73 36.57
N CYS A 234 -7.69 -2.17 36.79
CA CYS A 234 -8.68 -2.74 37.71
C CYS A 234 -9.25 -4.09 37.24
N PHE A 235 -9.34 -4.32 35.92
CA PHE A 235 -9.91 -5.53 35.34
C PHE A 235 -8.92 -6.69 35.33
N ILE A 236 -7.63 -6.39 35.49
CA ILE A 236 -6.54 -7.37 35.62
C ILE A 236 -6.25 -7.67 37.10
N ASP A 237 -6.40 -6.68 37.99
CA ASP A 237 -6.23 -6.87 39.43
C ASP A 237 -7.45 -7.56 40.07
N ASN A 238 -7.27 -8.81 40.52
CA ASN A 238 -8.35 -9.61 41.12
C ASN A 238 -9.05 -8.95 42.31
N ASN A 239 -8.34 -8.16 43.12
CA ASN A 239 -8.94 -7.50 44.28
C ASN A 239 -9.78 -6.31 43.84
N CYS A 240 -9.28 -5.49 42.91
CA CYS A 240 -10.01 -4.38 42.33
C CYS A 240 -11.26 -4.86 41.60
N PHE A 241 -11.11 -5.86 40.71
CA PHE A 241 -12.22 -6.45 39.97
C PHE A 241 -13.28 -7.06 40.90
N SER A 242 -12.87 -7.82 41.93
CA SER A 242 -13.82 -8.41 42.89
C SER A 242 -14.56 -7.34 43.70
N ASN A 243 -13.88 -6.24 44.07
CA ASN A 243 -14.50 -5.14 44.80
C ASN A 243 -15.50 -4.39 43.91
N MET A 244 -15.09 -4.04 42.69
CA MET A 244 -15.97 -3.46 41.67
C MET A 244 -17.20 -4.34 41.45
N ASN A 245 -17.02 -5.66 41.27
CA ASN A 245 -18.12 -6.58 41.00
C ASN A 245 -19.10 -6.73 42.19
N TYR A 246 -18.60 -6.60 43.42
CA TYR A 246 -19.45 -6.57 44.61
C TYR A 246 -20.41 -5.38 44.60
N PHE A 247 -19.90 -4.17 44.33
CA PHE A 247 -20.69 -2.93 44.31
C PHE A 247 -21.55 -2.75 43.07
N LEU A 248 -21.24 -3.46 41.98
CA LEU A 248 -22.21 -3.63 40.90
C LEU A 248 -23.44 -4.45 41.36
N GLY A 249 -23.46 -5.04 42.56
CA GLY A 249 -24.61 -5.74 43.15
C GLY A 249 -24.69 -7.23 42.79
N ILE A 250 -23.58 -7.88 42.42
CA ILE A 250 -23.61 -9.12 41.62
C ILE A 250 -23.14 -10.39 42.35
N ALA A 251 -23.50 -10.57 43.62
CA ALA A 251 -22.92 -11.64 44.43
C ALA A 251 -23.48 -13.07 44.25
N THR A 252 -24.47 -13.38 43.38
CA THR A 252 -25.12 -14.73 43.49
C THR A 252 -25.55 -15.52 42.23
N SER A 253 -25.23 -15.15 40.98
CA SER A 253 -25.73 -15.97 39.83
C SER A 253 -24.73 -16.47 38.79
N TYR A 254 -23.58 -15.82 38.50
CA TYR A 254 -22.57 -16.37 37.58
C TYR A 254 -21.17 -15.81 37.88
N PRO A 255 -20.18 -16.61 38.36
CA PRO A 255 -18.81 -16.13 38.47
C PRO A 255 -18.20 -16.02 37.06
N MET A 256 -18.04 -14.80 36.54
CA MET A 256 -17.23 -14.57 35.34
C MET A 256 -15.74 -14.57 35.73
N ASN A 257 -14.97 -15.47 35.14
CA ASN A 257 -13.51 -15.47 35.25
C ASN A 257 -12.92 -14.75 34.03
N VAL A 258 -12.33 -13.57 34.24
CA VAL A 258 -11.72 -12.74 33.18
C VAL A 258 -10.57 -13.49 32.47
N ASN A 259 -9.95 -14.48 33.14
CA ASN A 259 -8.87 -15.31 32.62
C ASN A 259 -9.35 -16.62 31.97
N ALA A 260 -10.66 -16.85 31.83
CA ALA A 260 -11.16 -18.04 31.13
C ALA A 260 -11.04 -17.87 29.62
N PRO A 261 -10.33 -18.75 28.89
CA PRO A 261 -10.33 -18.71 27.43
C PRO A 261 -11.75 -18.98 26.91
N LEU A 262 -12.16 -18.27 25.86
CA LEU A 262 -13.38 -18.55 25.09
C LEU A 262 -13.27 -19.97 24.51
N SER A 263 -13.77 -20.98 25.22
CA SER A 263 -13.71 -22.37 24.75
C SER A 263 -14.70 -22.57 23.61
N ASN A 264 -14.20 -22.77 22.39
CA ASN A 264 -14.94 -23.52 21.37
C ASN A 264 -15.10 -24.97 21.86
N SER A 265 -16.29 -25.51 21.68
CA SER A 265 -16.66 -26.87 22.05
C SER A 265 -15.67 -27.93 21.56
N THR A 266 -15.45 -28.93 22.43
CA THR A 266 -14.77 -30.23 22.23
C THR A 266 -13.24 -30.25 22.32
N VAL A 267 -12.72 -30.59 23.50
CA VAL A 267 -12.14 -31.91 23.87
C VAL A 267 -11.63 -31.79 25.31
N ALA A 268 -12.09 -32.66 26.18
CA ALA A 268 -11.54 -32.84 27.52
C ALA A 268 -10.15 -33.48 27.41
N ASP A 269 -9.14 -32.96 28.13
CA ASP A 269 -8.56 -33.71 29.24
C ASP A 269 -7.66 -32.86 30.13
N THR A 270 -7.59 -33.35 31.35
CA THR A 270 -7.03 -32.87 32.61
C THR A 270 -5.51 -32.63 32.63
N THR A 271 -5.08 -31.50 33.22
CA THR A 271 -4.03 -31.37 34.27
C THR A 271 -3.75 -29.88 34.57
N ILE A 272 -4.60 -29.27 35.40
CA ILE A 272 -4.50 -27.84 35.80
C ILE A 272 -3.51 -27.63 36.96
N ASP A 273 -3.16 -28.67 37.73
CA ASP A 273 -2.35 -28.49 38.94
C ASP A 273 -0.83 -28.42 38.70
N THR A 274 -0.34 -28.70 37.48
CA THR A 274 1.09 -28.60 37.13
C THR A 274 1.46 -27.27 36.46
N LEU A 275 0.48 -26.56 35.87
CA LEU A 275 0.70 -25.24 35.26
C LEU A 275 0.85 -24.11 36.30
N ILE A 276 0.19 -24.24 37.46
CA ILE A 276 0.20 -23.22 38.52
C ILE A 276 1.58 -23.07 39.19
N SER A 277 2.42 -24.11 39.16
CA SER A 277 3.79 -24.05 39.70
C SER A 277 4.83 -23.46 38.74
N HIS A 278 4.53 -23.37 37.44
CA HIS A 278 5.40 -22.70 36.46
C HIS A 278 5.03 -21.22 36.26
N LEU A 279 3.77 -20.84 36.52
CA LEU A 279 3.32 -19.44 36.43
C LEU A 279 3.76 -18.55 37.61
N THR A 280 4.18 -19.14 38.73
CA THR A 280 4.62 -18.37 39.91
C THR A 280 6.08 -17.91 39.86
N ASN A 281 6.90 -18.43 38.93
CA ASN A 281 8.29 -18.01 38.76
C ASN A 281 8.54 -16.99 37.63
N ASP A 282 7.51 -16.65 36.85
CA ASP A 282 7.59 -15.65 35.77
C ASP A 282 6.89 -14.32 36.11
N SER A 283 6.76 -14.00 37.40
CA SER A 283 6.36 -12.66 37.86
C SER A 283 7.38 -11.55 37.52
N LYS A 284 8.52 -11.90 36.91
CA LYS A 284 9.47 -10.96 36.30
C LYS A 284 9.19 -10.70 34.82
N SER A 285 8.67 -11.66 34.05
CA SER A 285 8.35 -11.44 32.64
C SER A 285 7.07 -10.65 32.44
N PHE A 286 6.11 -10.67 33.38
CA PHE A 286 4.95 -9.77 33.33
C PHE A 286 5.29 -8.30 33.64
N LYS A 287 6.43 -8.03 34.29
CA LYS A 287 6.96 -6.67 34.50
C LYS A 287 7.95 -6.21 33.42
N GLU A 288 8.56 -7.13 32.68
CA GLU A 288 9.45 -6.81 31.56
C GLU A 288 8.74 -6.86 30.19
N VAL A 289 7.62 -7.59 30.05
CA VAL A 289 6.74 -7.53 28.86
C VAL A 289 5.73 -6.37 28.97
N SER A 290 5.39 -5.90 30.18
CA SER A 290 4.75 -4.57 30.35
C SER A 290 5.70 -3.39 30.06
N SER A 291 6.93 -3.67 29.63
CA SER A 291 7.92 -2.66 29.23
C SER A 291 8.25 -2.69 27.73
N VAL A 292 7.53 -3.50 26.95
CA VAL A 292 7.67 -3.56 25.49
C VAL A 292 6.27 -3.66 24.87
N TYR A 293 5.75 -2.48 24.51
CA TYR A 293 4.45 -2.15 23.89
C TYR A 293 3.30 -1.76 24.84
N PHE A 294 2.80 -0.54 24.58
CA PHE A 294 1.87 0.27 25.37
C PHE A 294 2.37 0.68 26.76
N VAL A 295 3.61 1.20 26.80
CA VAL A 295 3.80 2.43 27.57
C VAL A 295 2.93 3.47 26.87
N ALA A 296 1.77 3.77 27.46
CA ALA A 296 1.15 5.06 27.29
C ALA A 296 2.22 6.09 27.65
N GLU A 297 2.94 6.57 26.64
CA GLU A 297 3.87 7.66 26.83
C GLU A 297 3.02 8.85 27.25
N HIS A 298 2.96 9.10 28.56
CA HIS A 298 2.84 10.44 29.13
C HIS A 298 3.90 11.39 28.52
N GLY A 299 4.93 10.82 27.88
CA GLY A 299 5.87 11.47 26.99
C GLY A 299 5.31 11.85 25.62
N MET A 300 4.26 11.25 25.06
CA MET A 300 3.70 11.59 23.74
C MET A 300 2.74 12.78 23.81
N ILE A 301 2.00 12.97 24.91
CA ILE A 301 1.23 14.20 25.15
C ILE A 301 2.18 15.35 25.54
N LYS A 302 3.24 15.05 26.31
CA LYS A 302 4.28 16.03 26.63
C LYS A 302 5.22 16.31 25.45
N GLN A 303 5.50 15.35 24.58
CA GLN A 303 6.15 15.54 23.28
C GLN A 303 5.17 16.11 22.26
N TRP A 304 3.85 15.98 22.40
CA TRP A 304 2.86 16.75 21.64
C TRP A 304 2.94 18.22 22.02
N TYR A 305 2.99 18.50 23.33
CA TYR A 305 3.15 19.84 23.90
C TYR A 305 4.56 20.42 23.65
N GLU A 306 5.60 19.59 23.69
CA GLU A 306 6.98 19.95 23.42
C GLU A 306 7.34 19.89 21.92
N ALA A 307 6.56 19.22 21.06
CA ALA A 307 6.66 19.28 19.59
C ALA A 307 5.94 20.52 19.07
N LEU A 308 4.81 20.91 19.67
CA LEU A 308 4.27 22.28 19.57
C LEU A 308 5.31 23.34 19.93
N HIS A 309 6.28 23.00 20.80
CA HIS A 309 7.40 23.87 21.17
C HIS A 309 8.71 23.64 20.37
N ARG A 310 8.87 22.50 19.69
CA ARG A 310 10.09 22.11 18.94
C ARG A 310 9.95 22.21 17.42
N VAL A 311 8.72 22.37 16.90
CA VAL A 311 8.51 22.88 15.54
C VAL A 311 8.92 24.35 15.57
N ASN A 312 10.11 24.59 15.00
CA ASN A 312 10.71 25.87 14.62
C ASN A 312 9.88 27.13 14.87
N GLU A 313 10.54 28.12 15.48
CA GLU A 313 10.19 29.53 15.66
C GLU A 313 9.80 30.29 14.36
N LYS A 314 8.85 29.77 13.59
CA LYS A 314 8.17 30.43 12.49
C LYS A 314 6.68 30.26 12.67
N ILE A 315 6.18 31.07 13.61
CA ILE A 315 4.83 31.63 13.67
C ILE A 315 3.74 30.61 13.30
N VAL A 316 3.41 29.74 14.25
CA VAL A 316 2.04 29.21 14.33
C VAL A 316 1.14 30.44 14.45
N THR A 317 0.23 30.64 13.50
CA THR A 317 -0.73 31.74 13.56
C THR A 317 -1.49 31.65 14.89
N VAL A 318 -1.71 32.79 15.56
CA VAL A 318 -2.35 32.80 16.89
C VAL A 318 -3.72 32.11 16.88
N PHE A 319 -4.39 32.09 15.73
CA PHE A 319 -5.71 31.52 15.45
C PHE A 319 -5.92 30.04 15.77
N VAL A 320 -4.84 29.25 15.92
CA VAL A 320 -4.93 27.81 16.23
C VAL A 320 -4.35 27.46 17.61
N THR A 321 -4.09 28.47 18.44
CA THR A 321 -3.57 28.27 19.80
C THR A 321 -4.72 28.11 20.81
N ASN A 322 -4.48 27.33 21.87
CA ASN A 322 -5.44 27.21 22.99
C ASN A 322 -5.76 28.58 23.63
N VAL A 323 -4.83 29.53 23.59
CA VAL A 323 -5.07 30.90 24.06
C VAL A 323 -6.18 31.56 23.25
N TRP A 324 -6.13 31.44 21.91
CA TRP A 324 -7.16 31.98 21.03
C TRP A 324 -8.51 31.29 21.23
N LEU A 325 -8.52 29.96 21.31
CA LEU A 325 -9.74 29.19 21.53
C LEU A 325 -10.40 29.54 22.88
N ASN A 326 -9.61 29.70 23.95
CA ASN A 326 -10.11 30.10 25.27
C ASN A 326 -10.63 31.54 25.29
N VAL A 327 -10.02 32.44 24.52
CA VAL A 327 -10.52 33.82 24.39
C VAL A 327 -11.89 33.82 23.71
N LEU A 328 -12.06 33.06 22.63
CA LEU A 328 -13.36 32.94 21.96
C LEU A 328 -14.43 32.27 22.83
N SER A 329 -14.08 31.20 23.56
CA SER A 329 -15.03 30.54 24.46
C SER A 329 -15.44 31.46 25.62
N SER A 330 -14.52 32.26 26.17
CA SER A 330 -14.85 33.24 27.21
C SER A 330 -15.81 34.33 26.73
N GLY A 331 -15.71 34.74 25.45
CA GLY A 331 -16.66 35.66 24.82
C GLY A 331 -18.04 35.02 24.56
N ALA A 332 -18.08 33.71 24.29
CA ALA A 332 -19.32 32.96 24.06
C ALA A 332 -20.28 32.99 25.27
N HIS A 333 -19.73 33.01 26.50
CA HIS A 333 -20.53 33.10 27.74
C HIS A 333 -21.21 34.46 27.95
N SER A 334 -20.88 35.48 27.14
CA SER A 334 -21.47 36.82 27.17
C SER A 334 -22.34 37.15 25.96
N SER A 335 -22.54 36.20 25.05
CA SER A 335 -23.25 36.39 23.77
C SER A 335 -24.71 35.91 23.84
N PRO A 336 -25.64 36.52 23.08
CA PRO A 336 -26.92 35.89 22.79
C PRO A 336 -26.68 34.52 22.14
N TYR A 337 -27.41 33.49 22.57
CA TYR A 337 -27.36 32.11 22.04
C TYR A 337 -27.95 32.06 20.62
N TYR A 338 -27.27 32.70 19.67
CA TYR A 338 -27.73 32.88 18.30
C TYR A 338 -26.81 32.18 17.31
N TYR A 339 -27.38 31.34 16.45
CA TYR A 339 -26.65 30.44 15.55
C TYR A 339 -25.87 31.16 14.43
N LEU A 340 -26.16 32.45 14.16
CA LEU A 340 -25.38 33.29 13.24
C LEU A 340 -24.30 34.12 13.95
N ASP A 341 -24.24 34.10 15.27
CA ASP A 341 -23.21 34.80 16.01
C ASP A 341 -21.90 34.00 16.04
N ILE A 342 -20.81 34.63 15.60
CA ILE A 342 -19.51 33.97 15.57
C ILE A 342 -18.98 33.63 16.96
N ARG A 343 -19.37 34.35 18.01
CA ARG A 343 -18.97 34.01 19.38
C ARG A 343 -19.58 32.68 19.82
N TYR A 344 -20.71 32.30 19.22
CA TYR A 344 -21.40 31.05 19.53
C TYR A 344 -20.92 29.85 18.70
N VAL A 345 -20.75 30.02 17.38
CA VAL A 345 -20.35 28.92 16.46
C VAL A 345 -18.85 28.93 16.12
N GLY A 346 -18.21 30.10 16.15
CA GLY A 346 -16.80 30.27 15.81
C GLY A 346 -15.83 29.39 16.61
N PRO A 347 -15.97 29.20 17.95
CA PRO A 347 -15.05 28.34 18.71
C PRO A 347 -14.86 26.95 18.09
N SER A 348 -15.94 26.31 17.64
CA SER A 348 -15.87 24.96 17.03
C SER A 348 -15.24 24.97 15.64
N GLN A 349 -15.40 26.06 14.89
CA GLN A 349 -14.77 26.24 13.57
C GLN A 349 -13.26 26.50 13.69
N PHE A 350 -12.82 27.32 14.66
CA PHE A 350 -11.38 27.49 14.91
C PHE A 350 -10.74 26.23 15.50
N GLN A 351 -11.47 25.48 16.31
CA GLN A 351 -11.03 24.16 16.77
C GLN A 351 -10.85 23.21 15.57
N ALA A 352 -11.80 23.19 14.63
CA ALA A 352 -11.68 22.41 13.40
C ALA A 352 -10.45 22.81 12.58
N LEU A 353 -10.19 24.11 12.45
CA LEU A 353 -9.00 24.61 11.76
C LEU A 353 -7.70 24.13 12.44
N ALA A 354 -7.63 24.21 13.77
CA ALA A 354 -6.48 23.73 14.55
C ALA A 354 -6.27 22.21 14.39
N ILE A 355 -7.36 21.44 14.39
CA ILE A 355 -7.35 20.00 14.14
C ILE A 355 -6.87 19.71 12.72
N PHE A 356 -7.36 20.40 11.70
CA PHE A 356 -6.91 20.21 10.33
C PHE A 356 -5.43 20.54 10.15
N CYS A 357 -4.91 21.59 10.78
CA CYS A 357 -3.47 21.88 10.77
C CYS A 357 -2.67 20.71 11.37
N THR A 358 -3.10 20.22 12.54
CA THR A 358 -2.41 19.16 13.27
C THR A 358 -2.44 17.83 12.52
N LEU A 359 -3.62 17.44 12.04
CA LEU A 359 -3.82 16.19 11.32
C LEU A 359 -3.18 16.21 9.93
N SER A 360 -3.11 17.37 9.27
CA SER A 360 -2.38 17.50 8.01
C SER A 360 -0.88 17.23 8.22
N MET A 361 -0.28 17.84 9.24
CA MET A 361 1.11 17.60 9.61
C MET A 361 1.34 16.12 9.97
N ARG A 362 0.48 15.56 10.82
CA ARG A 362 0.53 14.15 11.24
C ARG A 362 0.41 13.20 10.05
N THR A 363 -0.47 13.49 9.09
CA THR A 363 -0.64 12.71 7.87
C THR A 363 0.63 12.72 7.03
N VAL A 364 1.28 13.87 6.87
CA VAL A 364 2.56 13.98 6.14
C VAL A 364 3.68 13.23 6.87
N ASP A 365 3.79 13.36 8.19
CA ASP A 365 4.80 12.67 8.98
C ASP A 365 4.65 11.15 8.90
N VAL A 366 3.42 10.64 9.10
CA VAL A 366 3.14 9.20 8.99
C VAL A 366 3.42 8.69 7.57
N ALA A 367 3.00 9.41 6.54
CA ALA A 367 3.28 9.03 5.16
C ALA A 367 4.79 9.03 4.87
N ARG A 368 5.53 10.02 5.40
CA ARG A 368 6.99 10.10 5.27
C ARG A 368 7.68 8.93 5.97
N ASP A 369 7.28 8.61 7.19
CA ASP A 369 7.86 7.51 7.95
C ASP A 369 7.58 6.16 7.28
N GLN A 370 6.38 5.98 6.70
CA GLN A 370 6.07 4.85 5.84
C GLN A 370 6.97 4.81 4.60
N PHE A 371 7.13 5.93 3.91
CA PHE A 371 8.00 6.03 2.74
C PHE A 371 9.46 5.68 3.07
N TYR A 372 10.00 6.18 4.18
CA TYR A 372 11.37 5.86 4.63
C TYR A 372 11.53 4.44 5.15
N SER A 373 10.45 3.78 5.57
CA SER A 373 10.48 2.36 5.92
C SER A 373 10.59 1.43 4.71
N THR A 374 10.39 1.96 3.49
CA THR A 374 10.55 1.17 2.25
C THR A 374 12.00 1.14 1.80
N ASP A 375 12.53 -0.06 1.55
CA ASP A 375 13.87 -0.20 0.96
C ASP A 375 13.85 0.13 -0.53
N PHE A 376 14.76 1.00 -0.97
CA PHE A 376 15.04 1.18 -2.39
C PHE A 376 15.91 0.04 -2.91
N VAL A 377 15.28 -1.04 -3.38
CA VAL A 377 15.97 -2.26 -3.79
C VAL A 377 16.44 -2.18 -5.24
N SER A 378 17.75 -2.33 -5.46
CA SER A 378 18.31 -2.45 -6.80
C SER A 378 19.40 -3.54 -6.89
N PRO A 379 19.29 -4.49 -7.84
CA PRO A 379 20.23 -5.62 -7.96
C PRO A 379 21.58 -5.24 -8.61
N LYS A 380 21.64 -4.07 -9.24
CA LYS A 380 22.83 -3.54 -9.92
C LYS A 380 22.83 -2.03 -9.75
N ILE A 381 24.00 -1.42 -9.82
CA ILE A 381 24.04 0.04 -9.75
C ILE A 381 23.23 0.67 -10.88
N LEU A 382 22.28 1.56 -10.53
CA LEU A 382 21.47 2.26 -11.51
C LEU A 382 22.28 3.40 -12.13
N PRO A 383 22.22 3.60 -13.46
CA PRO A 383 22.73 4.82 -14.09
C PRO A 383 22.04 6.06 -13.50
N TYR A 384 22.75 7.18 -13.39
CA TYR A 384 22.24 8.42 -12.80
C TYR A 384 20.85 8.84 -13.32
N GLY A 385 20.64 8.78 -14.65
CA GLY A 385 19.35 9.11 -15.26
C GLY A 385 18.21 8.16 -14.83
N GLN A 386 18.50 6.87 -14.71
CA GLN A 386 17.51 5.88 -14.26
C GLN A 386 17.17 6.06 -12.77
N PHE A 387 18.19 6.26 -11.93
CA PHE A 387 18.00 6.55 -10.51
C PHE A 387 17.11 7.79 -10.31
N ASN A 388 17.42 8.90 -10.98
CA ASN A 388 16.62 10.11 -10.86
C ASN A 388 15.18 9.91 -11.35
N SER A 389 14.98 9.15 -12.42
CA SER A 389 13.63 8.85 -12.92
C SER A 389 12.84 8.06 -11.89
N GLU A 390 13.41 6.97 -11.36
CA GLU A 390 12.74 6.12 -10.37
C GLU A 390 12.41 6.89 -9.09
N VAL A 391 13.37 7.66 -8.56
CA VAL A 391 13.15 8.47 -7.34
C VAL A 391 12.13 9.57 -7.59
N ASN A 392 12.15 10.26 -8.72
CA ASN A 392 11.16 11.30 -9.03
C ASN A 392 9.75 10.71 -9.21
N THR A 393 9.62 9.52 -9.82
CA THR A 393 8.34 8.83 -9.93
C THR A 393 7.79 8.48 -8.54
N LEU A 394 8.63 7.94 -7.65
CA LEU A 394 8.25 7.64 -6.26
C LEU A 394 7.84 8.91 -5.48
N LEU A 395 8.60 10.01 -5.63
CA LEU A 395 8.30 11.28 -4.96
C LEU A 395 7.00 11.92 -5.48
N ASN A 396 6.73 11.85 -6.79
CA ASN A 396 5.49 12.36 -7.36
C ASN A 396 4.28 11.53 -6.90
N LEU A 397 4.43 10.21 -6.85
CA LEU A 397 3.40 9.30 -6.34
C LEU A 397 3.10 9.58 -4.86
N PHE A 398 4.13 9.81 -4.05
CA PHE A 398 4.00 10.23 -2.66
C PHE A 398 3.20 11.53 -2.52
N LYS A 399 3.60 12.59 -3.24
CA LYS A 399 2.94 13.91 -3.19
C LYS A 399 1.46 13.88 -3.60
N GLN A 400 1.05 12.94 -4.45
CA GLN A 400 -0.34 12.81 -4.90
C GLN A 400 -1.16 11.89 -3.99
N THR A 401 -0.60 10.75 -3.56
CA THR A 401 -1.33 9.79 -2.73
C THR A 401 -1.65 10.34 -1.36
N THR A 402 -0.71 11.08 -0.73
CA THR A 402 -0.85 11.53 0.65
C THR A 402 -2.06 12.46 0.87
N PRO A 403 -2.28 13.54 0.08
CA PRO A 403 -3.47 14.38 0.22
C PRO A 403 -4.77 13.67 -0.19
N ASN A 404 -4.71 12.79 -1.20
CA ASN A 404 -5.89 12.05 -1.68
C ASN A 404 -6.48 11.14 -0.61
N THR A 405 -5.64 10.39 0.12
CA THR A 405 -6.11 9.51 1.20
C THR A 405 -6.81 10.31 2.30
N PHE A 406 -6.24 11.46 2.70
CA PHE A 406 -6.85 12.35 3.71
C PHE A 406 -8.21 12.88 3.25
N THR A 407 -8.28 13.37 2.00
CA THR A 407 -9.52 13.92 1.43
C THR A 407 -10.60 12.85 1.32
N GLN A 408 -10.25 11.64 0.88
CA GLN A 408 -11.20 10.52 0.80
C GLN A 408 -11.78 10.19 2.18
N THR A 409 -10.96 10.14 3.23
CA THR A 409 -11.45 9.90 4.60
C THR A 409 -12.41 11.01 5.04
N LEU A 410 -12.06 12.28 4.81
CA LEU A 410 -12.92 13.43 5.15
C LEU A 410 -14.27 13.40 4.40
N ASP A 411 -14.26 13.01 3.13
CA ASP A 411 -15.48 12.90 2.31
C ASP A 411 -16.40 11.79 2.84
N ILE A 412 -15.87 10.63 3.25
CA ILE A 412 -16.66 9.54 3.83
C ILE A 412 -17.25 9.97 5.19
N ILE A 413 -16.47 10.64 6.04
CA ILE A 413 -16.95 11.19 7.32
C ILE A 413 -18.11 12.15 7.08
N THR A 414 -17.95 13.05 6.11
CA THR A 414 -18.96 14.05 5.78
C THR A 414 -20.25 13.36 5.29
N ALA A 415 -20.14 12.46 4.31
CA ALA A 415 -21.27 11.72 3.76
C ALA A 415 -22.04 10.90 4.80
N THR A 416 -21.34 10.28 5.75
CA THR A 416 -21.96 9.47 6.82
C THR A 416 -22.57 10.32 7.93
N THR A 417 -21.94 11.45 8.28
CA THR A 417 -22.48 12.43 9.25
C THR A 417 -23.81 13.01 8.75
N ILE A 418 -23.85 13.41 7.47
CA ILE A 418 -25.04 13.93 6.81
C ILE A 418 -26.07 12.81 6.60
N GLY A 419 -25.63 11.65 6.12
CA GLY A 419 -26.49 10.50 5.88
C GLY A 419 -27.20 10.03 7.13
N ASN A 420 -26.60 10.16 8.31
CA ASN A 420 -27.26 9.89 9.58
C ASN A 420 -27.98 11.09 10.18
N GLN A 421 -27.88 12.27 9.57
CA GLN A 421 -28.38 13.56 10.08
C GLN A 421 -27.99 13.75 11.55
N LEU A 422 -26.70 13.58 11.86
CA LEU A 422 -26.23 13.64 13.25
C LEU A 422 -26.43 15.04 13.84
N LEU A 423 -26.95 15.10 15.06
CA LEU A 423 -27.36 16.33 15.72
C LEU A 423 -26.16 17.14 16.21
N THR A 424 -26.08 18.41 15.82
CA THR A 424 -25.06 19.34 16.32
C THR A 424 -25.56 20.06 17.58
N SER A 425 -24.71 20.17 18.61
CA SER A 425 -25.09 20.84 19.85
C SER A 425 -25.45 22.33 19.70
N PRO A 426 -24.80 23.12 18.80
CA PRO A 426 -25.21 24.50 18.54
C PRO A 426 -26.62 24.69 17.95
N SER A 427 -27.34 23.62 17.64
CA SER A 427 -28.65 23.68 16.95
C SER A 427 -28.58 24.40 15.61
N ILE A 428 -27.51 24.12 14.85
CA ILE A 428 -27.30 24.74 13.53
C ILE A 428 -27.79 23.87 12.36
N ASN A 429 -27.91 22.55 12.50
CA ASN A 429 -28.62 21.69 11.53
C ASN A 429 -30.05 21.35 11.92
N TRP A 430 -30.52 21.80 13.08
CA TRP A 430 -31.86 21.45 13.55
C TRP A 430 -32.48 22.59 14.36
N ASN A 431 -33.79 22.72 14.20
CA ASN A 431 -34.68 23.59 14.96
C ASN A 431 -35.58 22.73 15.84
N THR A 432 -36.28 23.36 16.79
CA THR A 432 -37.22 22.65 17.65
C THR A 432 -38.56 23.32 17.76
N SER A 433 -39.58 22.48 17.86
CA SER A 433 -40.93 22.88 18.26
C SER A 433 -41.34 22.06 19.47
N LEU A 434 -42.05 22.69 20.42
CA LEU A 434 -42.75 21.93 21.45
C LEU A 434 -44.16 21.65 20.98
N GLN A 435 -44.53 20.37 21.00
CA GLN A 435 -45.90 19.94 20.82
C GLN A 435 -46.48 19.61 22.21
N ASP A 436 -47.60 20.27 22.56
CA ASP A 436 -48.42 19.89 23.70
C ASP A 436 -49.10 18.56 23.39
N ILE A 437 -48.80 17.54 24.20
CA ILE A 437 -49.34 16.18 24.06
C ILE A 437 -50.45 15.88 25.09
N GLY A 438 -50.89 16.89 25.86
CA GLY A 438 -51.89 16.77 26.93
C GLY A 438 -51.28 16.53 28.32
N ASP A 439 -52.09 16.73 29.37
CA ASP A 439 -51.73 16.52 30.79
C ASP A 439 -50.50 17.32 31.31
N SER A 440 -50.20 18.48 30.71
CA SER A 440 -49.02 19.33 31.03
C SER A 440 -47.67 18.75 30.58
N TYR A 441 -47.65 17.83 29.62
CA TYR A 441 -46.43 17.30 29.02
C TYR A 441 -46.16 17.94 27.65
N TYR A 442 -44.92 18.34 27.44
CA TYR A 442 -44.42 18.81 26.15
C TYR A 442 -43.51 17.78 25.52
N GLN A 443 -43.70 17.51 24.23
CA GLN A 443 -42.77 16.74 23.42
C GLN A 443 -41.89 17.69 22.60
N LEU A 444 -40.59 17.44 22.64
CA LEU A 444 -39.63 18.12 21.77
C LEU A 444 -39.64 17.45 20.40
N ILE A 445 -39.89 18.24 19.35
CA ILE A 445 -39.87 17.74 17.97
C ILE A 445 -38.73 18.44 17.25
N PRO A 446 -37.58 17.77 17.08
CA PRO A 446 -36.49 18.27 16.25
C PRO A 446 -36.91 18.23 14.78
N THR A 447 -36.65 19.34 14.08
CA THR A 447 -36.81 19.44 12.63
C THR A 447 -35.50 19.93 12.03
N LEU A 448 -35.21 19.60 10.78
CA LEU A 448 -34.00 20.07 10.12
C LEU A 448 -34.05 21.60 9.93
N ALA A 449 -32.90 22.26 10.05
CA ALA A 449 -32.79 23.71 9.91
C ALA A 449 -32.73 24.13 8.43
N ASP A 450 -33.15 25.37 8.16
CA ASP A 450 -33.11 25.99 6.84
C ASP A 450 -32.29 27.29 6.89
N TYR A 451 -31.42 27.47 5.91
CA TYR A 451 -30.61 28.68 5.71
C TYR A 451 -31.04 29.34 4.40
N SER A 452 -31.76 30.46 4.49
CA SER A 452 -32.34 31.14 3.32
C SER A 452 -33.18 30.17 2.46
N ASP A 453 -32.83 29.97 1.18
CA ASP A 453 -33.52 29.03 0.26
C ASP A 453 -32.90 27.61 0.26
N CYS A 454 -32.04 27.28 1.24
CA CYS A 454 -31.34 25.99 1.32
C CYS A 454 -31.70 25.26 2.62
N SER A 455 -32.23 24.04 2.51
CA SER A 455 -32.57 23.21 3.68
C SER A 455 -31.44 22.23 4.02
N CYS A 456 -31.11 22.10 5.31
CA CYS A 456 -30.20 21.05 5.79
C CYS A 456 -30.76 19.64 5.59
N SER A 457 -32.07 19.53 5.35
CA SER A 457 -32.63 18.26 4.88
C SER A 457 -32.12 17.90 3.50
N GLU A 458 -31.94 18.88 2.62
CA GLU A 458 -31.64 18.71 1.20
C GLU A 458 -30.14 18.69 0.88
N SER A 459 -29.38 19.55 1.56
CA SER A 459 -27.96 19.74 1.29
C SER A 459 -27.23 20.10 2.57
N SER A 460 -26.07 19.50 2.78
CA SER A 460 -25.15 19.89 3.86
C SER A 460 -24.39 21.18 3.56
N ASN A 461 -24.44 21.64 2.31
CA ASN A 461 -23.69 22.80 1.85
C ASN A 461 -24.46 24.11 2.10
N CYS A 462 -25.62 24.06 2.76
CA CYS A 462 -26.34 25.25 3.14
C CYS A 462 -25.49 26.08 4.10
N VAL A 463 -25.26 27.33 3.73
CA VAL A 463 -24.41 28.26 4.47
C VAL A 463 -24.99 29.66 4.51
N GLN A 464 -24.65 30.40 5.55
CA GLN A 464 -24.98 31.81 5.74
C GLN A 464 -23.81 32.54 6.41
N GLU A 465 -23.57 33.80 6.04
CA GLU A 465 -22.47 34.60 6.61
C GLU A 465 -22.65 34.79 8.12
N LEU A 466 -21.54 34.60 8.85
CA LEU A 466 -21.45 34.87 10.28
C LEU A 466 -21.28 36.37 10.54
N GLY A 467 -21.70 36.78 11.73
CA GLY A 467 -21.53 38.16 12.20
C GLY A 467 -21.51 38.26 13.72
N PHE A 468 -21.47 39.50 14.19
CA PHE A 468 -21.67 39.87 15.58
C PHE A 468 -23.11 40.36 15.76
N TYR A 469 -23.82 39.79 16.74
CA TYR A 469 -25.21 40.12 17.03
C TYR A 469 -25.34 40.61 18.48
N ASP A 470 -26.00 41.75 18.69
CA ASP A 470 -26.27 42.24 20.06
C ASP A 470 -27.48 41.52 20.68
N ASP A 471 -27.69 41.74 21.99
CA ASP A 471 -28.85 41.25 22.73
C ASP A 471 -30.18 41.59 22.04
N LEU A 472 -31.18 40.74 22.33
CA LEU A 472 -32.51 40.77 21.70
C LEU A 472 -33.09 42.18 21.68
N ASP A 473 -33.52 42.64 20.50
CA ASP A 473 -34.25 43.89 20.37
C ASP A 473 -35.61 43.83 21.11
N ARG A 474 -36.39 44.93 21.09
CA ARG A 474 -37.71 44.96 21.73
C ARG A 474 -38.72 43.94 21.16
N GLN A 475 -38.38 43.25 20.07
CA GLN A 475 -39.16 42.23 19.38
C GLN A 475 -38.57 40.82 19.52
N GLY A 476 -37.51 40.62 20.32
CA GLY A 476 -36.91 39.31 20.50
C GLY A 476 -35.97 38.88 19.35
N ILE A 477 -35.53 39.80 18.50
CA ILE A 477 -34.66 39.49 17.35
C ILE A 477 -33.25 40.06 17.59
N PRO A 478 -32.19 39.24 17.51
CA PRO A 478 -30.81 39.74 17.58
C PRO A 478 -30.51 40.67 16.41
N THR A 479 -29.93 41.85 16.67
CA THR A 479 -29.55 42.81 15.63
C THR A 479 -28.11 42.60 15.17
N LEU A 480 -27.90 42.44 13.87
CA LEU A 480 -26.57 42.34 13.26
C LEU A 480 -25.81 43.67 13.40
N GLU A 481 -24.67 43.63 14.07
CA GLU A 481 -23.81 44.80 14.27
C GLU A 481 -22.66 44.88 13.26
N ALA A 482 -22.05 43.73 12.94
CA ALA A 482 -20.98 43.63 11.96
C ALA A 482 -20.95 42.24 11.32
N THR A 483 -20.69 42.18 10.01
CA THR A 483 -20.51 40.92 9.28
C THR A 483 -19.04 40.52 9.21
N ILE A 484 -18.80 39.22 9.07
CA ILE A 484 -17.48 38.67 8.82
C ILE A 484 -17.47 38.13 7.40
N THR A 485 -16.88 38.92 6.51
CA THR A 485 -16.90 38.65 5.07
C THR A 485 -16.36 37.25 4.77
N ASN A 486 -17.11 36.49 3.96
CA ASN A 486 -16.73 35.16 3.48
C ASN A 486 -16.37 34.15 4.58
N PHE A 487 -16.95 34.30 5.78
CA PHE A 487 -16.86 33.32 6.86
C PHE A 487 -18.28 32.91 7.26
N PHE A 488 -18.57 31.61 7.18
CA PHE A 488 -19.94 31.11 7.17
C PHE A 488 -20.24 30.18 8.34
N THR A 489 -21.52 30.13 8.74
CA THR A 489 -22.14 29.03 9.48
C THR A 489 -23.03 28.22 8.53
N GLY A 490 -23.52 27.07 8.95
CA GLY A 490 -24.32 26.18 8.11
C GLY A 490 -24.76 24.93 8.87
N CYS A 491 -25.13 23.87 8.15
CA CYS A 491 -25.63 22.64 8.78
C CYS A 491 -24.60 22.00 9.73
N PHE A 492 -23.31 22.04 9.39
CA PHE A 492 -22.25 21.50 10.24
C PHE A 492 -21.11 22.52 10.33
N PRO A 493 -20.52 22.75 11.53
CA PRO A 493 -19.40 23.69 11.68
C PRO A 493 -18.25 23.41 10.72
N VAL A 494 -17.86 22.13 10.57
CA VAL A 494 -16.79 21.72 9.66
C VAL A 494 -17.17 21.99 8.21
N ALA A 495 -18.39 21.65 7.79
CA ALA A 495 -18.83 21.86 6.39
C ALA A 495 -18.90 23.36 6.04
N ALA A 496 -19.33 24.20 6.98
CA ALA A 496 -19.37 25.65 6.80
C ALA A 496 -17.96 26.26 6.80
N LEU A 497 -17.06 25.79 7.67
CA LEU A 497 -15.65 26.21 7.66
C LEU A 497 -14.98 25.86 6.33
N LEU A 498 -15.19 24.65 5.81
CA LEU A 498 -14.60 24.21 4.55
C LEU A 498 -15.12 25.01 3.34
N GLN A 499 -16.20 25.80 3.49
CA GLN A 499 -16.70 26.74 2.48
C GLN A 499 -16.29 28.20 2.77
N SER A 500 -15.72 28.47 3.94
CA SER A 500 -15.28 29.80 4.36
C SER A 500 -13.88 30.11 3.82
N THR A 501 -13.49 31.38 3.88
CA THR A 501 -12.14 31.88 3.57
C THR A 501 -11.51 32.48 4.83
N LEU A 502 -10.19 32.68 4.81
CA LEU A 502 -9.48 33.38 5.91
C LEU A 502 -9.36 34.88 5.66
N GLU A 503 -10.10 35.45 4.70
CA GLU A 503 -9.92 36.82 4.21
C GLU A 503 -9.99 37.87 5.31
N CYS A 504 -10.99 37.78 6.19
CA CYS A 504 -11.16 38.72 7.31
C CYS A 504 -9.93 38.75 8.24
N PHE A 505 -9.29 37.61 8.48
CA PHE A 505 -8.17 37.49 9.43
C PHE A 505 -6.84 38.03 8.89
N TYR A 506 -6.75 38.25 7.58
CA TYR A 506 -5.62 38.90 6.93
C TYR A 506 -5.89 40.38 6.59
N ASN A 507 -7.14 40.83 6.71
CA ASN A 507 -7.57 42.22 6.54
C ASN A 507 -7.57 42.96 7.89
N GLN A 508 -6.68 43.94 8.05
CA GLN A 508 -6.49 44.63 9.34
C GLN A 508 -7.78 45.26 9.87
N THR A 509 -8.61 45.83 8.99
CA THR A 509 -9.87 46.47 9.39
C THR A 509 -10.86 45.43 9.90
N CYS A 510 -11.04 44.34 9.16
CA CYS A 510 -11.96 43.26 9.55
C CYS A 510 -11.49 42.57 10.83
N PHE A 511 -10.18 42.30 10.93
CA PHE A 511 -9.59 41.70 12.12
C PHE A 511 -9.70 42.60 13.36
N ASN A 512 -9.52 43.91 13.23
CA ASN A 512 -9.72 44.83 14.35
C ASN A 512 -11.18 44.80 14.84
N THR A 513 -12.15 44.82 13.92
CA THR A 513 -13.57 44.64 14.26
C THR A 513 -13.79 43.33 15.03
N PHE A 514 -13.18 42.23 14.56
CA PHE A 514 -13.28 40.95 15.25
C PHE A 514 -12.75 41.01 16.69
N ILE A 515 -11.59 41.64 16.90
CA ILE A 515 -10.98 41.77 18.22
C ILE A 515 -11.81 42.65 19.14
N ASP A 516 -12.36 43.76 18.65
CA ASP A 516 -13.19 44.68 19.44
C ASP A 516 -14.42 43.98 20.05
N TYR A 517 -15.02 43.03 19.32
CA TYR A 517 -16.18 42.27 19.78
C TYR A 517 -15.84 41.01 20.61
N CYS A 518 -14.68 40.39 20.37
CA CYS A 518 -14.30 39.15 21.04
C CYS A 518 -13.42 39.35 22.28
N VAL A 519 -12.70 40.48 22.41
CA VAL A 519 -11.66 40.65 23.45
C VAL A 519 -11.70 42.05 24.09
N THR A 520 -12.10 42.13 25.36
CA THR A 520 -12.22 43.42 26.08
C THR A 520 -10.86 44.03 26.49
N ASN A 521 -9.73 43.34 26.33
CA ASN A 521 -8.38 43.81 26.68
C ASN A 521 -7.25 43.13 25.84
N ALA A 522 -7.37 43.07 24.51
CA ALA A 522 -6.27 42.55 23.68
C ALA A 522 -5.21 43.62 23.39
N THR A 523 -3.94 43.31 23.67
CA THR A 523 -2.81 44.00 23.03
C THR A 523 -2.76 43.61 21.55
N SER A 524 -2.68 44.58 20.65
CA SER A 524 -2.62 44.37 19.19
C SER A 524 -1.64 43.26 18.83
N MET A 525 -2.15 42.15 18.28
CA MET A 525 -1.28 41.11 17.73
C MET A 525 -0.72 41.60 16.40
N ASN A 526 0.59 41.82 16.36
CA ASN A 526 1.28 42.30 15.17
C ASN A 526 1.43 41.12 14.20
N TYR A 527 0.45 40.92 13.32
CA TYR A 527 0.49 39.87 12.31
C TYR A 527 1.30 40.36 11.11
N SER A 528 2.48 39.77 10.89
CA SER A 528 3.18 39.89 9.63
C SER A 528 2.50 39.00 8.60
N SER A 529 2.09 39.55 7.46
CA SER A 529 1.55 38.80 6.31
C SER A 529 2.56 37.71 5.89
N LEU A 530 2.34 36.48 6.34
CA LEU A 530 3.15 35.34 5.95
C LEU A 530 2.93 35.11 4.44
N PRO A 531 3.99 34.96 3.63
CA PRO A 531 3.83 34.61 2.23
C PRO A 531 3.22 33.21 2.13
N SER A 532 2.02 33.12 1.56
CA SER A 532 1.34 31.85 1.25
C SER A 532 1.27 31.68 -0.27
N ARG A 533 1.30 30.43 -0.74
CA ARG A 533 1.00 30.12 -2.15
C ARG A 533 -0.49 30.15 -2.47
N PHE A 534 -1.35 30.14 -1.44
CA PHE A 534 -2.79 30.27 -1.59
C PHE A 534 -3.17 31.75 -1.64
N ASN A 535 -4.15 32.09 -2.48
CA ASN A 535 -4.71 33.44 -2.47
C ASN A 535 -5.57 33.64 -1.21
N ILE A 536 -5.70 34.89 -0.75
CA ILE A 536 -6.45 35.25 0.46
C ILE A 536 -7.94 34.88 0.39
N ASP A 537 -8.50 34.80 -0.82
CA ASP A 537 -9.88 34.41 -1.13
C ASP A 537 -10.04 32.90 -1.37
N THR A 538 -8.97 32.10 -1.20
CA THR A 538 -9.04 30.64 -1.35
C THR A 538 -9.90 30.07 -0.22
N VAL A 539 -10.85 29.23 -0.60
CA VAL A 539 -11.71 28.51 0.34
C VAL A 539 -10.87 27.53 1.17
N ILE A 540 -11.10 27.50 2.48
CA ILE A 540 -10.35 26.68 3.44
C ILE A 540 -10.41 25.20 3.05
N GLY A 541 -11.51 24.72 2.51
CA GLY A 541 -11.63 23.36 2.01
C GLY A 541 -10.59 22.98 0.96
N ASP A 542 -10.22 23.90 0.06
CA ASP A 542 -9.19 23.62 -0.96
C ASP A 542 -7.77 23.66 -0.36
N ILE A 543 -7.55 24.49 0.66
CA ILE A 543 -6.31 24.49 1.45
C ILE A 543 -6.15 23.16 2.20
N VAL A 544 -7.23 22.67 2.83
CA VAL A 544 -7.26 21.41 3.59
C VAL A 544 -7.07 20.19 2.68
N LYS A 545 -7.68 20.17 1.49
CA LYS A 545 -7.48 19.09 0.48
C LYS A 545 -6.02 18.96 0.05
N GLU A 546 -5.24 20.03 0.14
CA GLU A 546 -3.80 20.04 -0.15
C GLU A 546 -2.92 19.94 1.12
N LEU A 547 -3.50 19.43 2.22
CA LEU A 547 -2.87 19.24 3.53
C LEU A 547 -2.25 20.53 4.10
N MET A 548 -2.75 21.69 3.68
CA MET A 548 -2.26 23.00 4.09
C MET A 548 -0.74 23.17 3.85
N ILE A 549 -0.19 22.45 2.86
CA ILE A 549 1.25 22.45 2.56
C ILE A 549 1.61 23.67 1.72
N GLU A 550 2.52 24.50 2.20
CA GLU A 550 3.02 25.66 1.46
C GLU A 550 4.07 25.29 0.39
N GLN A 551 4.95 24.32 0.67
CA GLN A 551 5.98 23.89 -0.30
C GLN A 551 6.50 22.48 -0.01
N TRP A 552 6.79 21.74 -1.09
CA TRP A 552 7.45 20.44 -1.02
C TRP A 552 8.93 20.57 -1.36
N ASN A 553 9.80 20.59 -0.35
CA ASN A 553 11.25 20.64 -0.53
C ASN A 553 11.85 19.24 -0.44
N ASN A 554 12.45 18.76 -1.54
CA ASN A 554 13.10 17.45 -1.59
C ASN A 554 14.50 17.55 -2.17
N GLU A 555 15.42 16.75 -1.64
CA GLU A 555 16.80 16.63 -2.10
C GLU A 555 17.12 15.17 -2.37
N THR A 556 17.80 14.89 -3.47
CA THR A 556 18.22 13.53 -3.85
C THR A 556 19.74 13.48 -3.98
N ASN A 557 20.38 12.42 -3.45
CA ASN A 557 21.82 12.27 -3.49
C ASN A 557 22.24 10.93 -4.14
N TYR A 558 22.63 11.00 -5.42
CA TYR A 558 23.14 9.84 -6.15
C TYR A 558 24.48 9.33 -5.61
N THR A 559 25.31 10.21 -5.02
CA THR A 559 26.61 9.82 -4.47
C THR A 559 26.43 8.91 -3.27
N ASP A 560 25.51 9.24 -2.37
CA ASP A 560 25.21 8.42 -1.20
C ASP A 560 24.61 7.07 -1.64
N TYR A 561 23.70 7.08 -2.63
CA TYR A 561 23.20 5.86 -3.24
C TYR A 561 24.32 4.98 -3.83
N TYR A 562 25.23 5.57 -4.61
CA TYR A 562 26.37 4.87 -5.20
C TYR A 562 27.26 4.25 -4.10
N GLN A 563 27.53 5.02 -3.04
CA GLN A 563 28.34 4.58 -1.92
C GLN A 563 27.67 3.49 -1.09
N GLN A 564 26.34 3.48 -0.94
CA GLN A 564 25.62 2.39 -0.29
C GLN A 564 25.53 1.14 -1.18
N CYS A 565 25.38 1.32 -2.50
CA CYS A 565 25.34 0.21 -3.44
C CYS A 565 26.68 -0.57 -3.46
N THR A 566 27.82 0.11 -3.29
CA THR A 566 29.17 -0.50 -3.24
C THR A 566 29.40 -1.59 -4.31
N PRO A 567 29.39 -1.26 -5.61
CA PRO A 567 29.45 -2.27 -6.65
C PRO A 567 30.73 -3.12 -6.54
N SER A 568 30.58 -4.43 -6.38
CA SER A 568 31.69 -5.37 -6.14
C SER A 568 32.57 -5.57 -7.38
N TYR A 569 31.96 -5.58 -8.56
CA TYR A 569 32.65 -5.61 -9.85
C TYR A 569 31.77 -4.95 -10.93
N CYS A 570 32.41 -4.45 -11.99
CA CYS A 570 31.72 -4.00 -13.20
C CYS A 570 32.27 -4.75 -14.40
N THR A 571 31.39 -5.25 -15.27
CA THR A 571 31.77 -5.91 -16.52
C THR A 571 31.45 -5.01 -17.70
N TYR A 572 32.32 -4.99 -18.70
CA TYR A 572 32.12 -4.20 -19.91
C TYR A 572 32.66 -4.97 -21.13
N SER A 573 31.95 -4.88 -22.25
CA SER A 573 32.32 -5.55 -23.50
C SER A 573 33.08 -4.57 -24.39
N ILE A 574 34.33 -4.89 -24.72
CA ILE A 574 35.13 -4.13 -25.69
C ILE A 574 35.41 -4.94 -26.94
N VAL A 575 35.08 -4.37 -28.10
CA VAL A 575 35.47 -4.92 -29.40
C VAL A 575 36.95 -4.63 -29.63
N LYS A 576 37.81 -5.55 -29.21
CA LYS A 576 39.25 -5.45 -29.47
C LYS A 576 39.57 -5.87 -30.90
N ARG A 577 40.35 -5.03 -31.60
CA ARG A 577 41.10 -5.51 -32.78
C ARG A 577 42.07 -6.58 -32.32
N LYS A 578 42.32 -7.58 -33.17
CA LYS A 578 43.27 -8.65 -32.85
C LYS A 578 44.64 -8.05 -32.51
N ASP A 579 45.25 -8.53 -31.43
CA ASP A 579 46.52 -8.02 -30.89
C ASP A 579 47.61 -8.00 -31.97
N ILE A 580 48.51 -7.02 -31.93
CA ILE A 580 49.65 -6.97 -32.86
C ILE A 580 50.51 -8.24 -32.74
N LEU A 581 50.65 -8.80 -31.54
CA LEU A 581 51.28 -10.11 -31.31
C LEU A 581 50.51 -11.23 -32.00
N TYR A 582 49.18 -11.20 -31.98
CA TYR A 582 48.36 -12.15 -32.74
C TYR A 582 48.58 -12.00 -34.25
N ILE A 583 48.64 -10.76 -34.77
CA ILE A 583 48.88 -10.50 -36.20
C ILE A 583 50.27 -10.99 -36.60
N PHE A 584 51.31 -10.64 -35.84
CA PHE A 584 52.69 -11.07 -36.10
C PHE A 584 52.87 -12.58 -36.00
N THR A 585 52.33 -13.21 -34.95
CA THR A 585 52.39 -14.67 -34.81
C THR A 585 51.63 -15.35 -35.95
N THR A 586 50.48 -14.84 -36.38
CA THR A 586 49.74 -15.36 -37.54
C THR A 586 50.52 -15.23 -38.84
N LEU A 587 51.22 -14.11 -39.07
CA LEU A 587 52.08 -13.90 -40.25
C LEU A 587 53.31 -14.82 -40.26
N ILE A 588 53.99 -15.00 -39.12
CA ILE A 588 55.11 -15.95 -38.97
C ILE A 588 54.63 -17.38 -39.21
N ALA A 589 53.44 -17.70 -38.72
CA ALA A 589 52.87 -19.03 -38.82
C ALA A 589 52.40 -19.35 -40.26
N LEU A 590 51.79 -18.37 -40.97
CA LEU A 590 51.44 -18.47 -42.40
C LEU A 590 52.67 -18.61 -43.29
N THR A 591 53.72 -17.81 -43.07
CA THR A 591 54.97 -17.90 -43.84
C THR A 591 55.68 -19.23 -43.60
N GLY A 592 55.70 -19.71 -42.35
CA GLY A 592 56.23 -21.03 -41.98
C GLY A 592 55.48 -22.20 -42.63
N GLY A 593 54.14 -22.15 -42.61
CA GLY A 593 53.27 -23.14 -43.25
C GLY A 593 53.42 -23.16 -44.77
N LEU A 594 53.42 -21.98 -45.39
CA LEU A 594 53.54 -21.81 -46.85
C LEU A 594 54.88 -22.31 -47.38
N VAL A 595 56.00 -21.97 -46.72
CA VAL A 595 57.34 -22.46 -47.12
C VAL A 595 57.43 -23.98 -47.01
N THR A 596 56.78 -24.57 -46.01
CA THR A 596 56.78 -26.02 -45.81
C THR A 596 55.92 -26.72 -46.87
N ALA A 597 54.74 -26.18 -47.17
CA ALA A 597 53.87 -26.67 -48.24
C ALA A 597 54.52 -26.57 -49.62
N LEU A 598 55.19 -25.45 -49.93
CA LEU A 598 55.94 -25.24 -51.17
C LEU A 598 57.16 -26.16 -51.32
N LYS A 599 57.68 -26.79 -50.26
CA LYS A 599 58.73 -27.80 -50.37
C LYS A 599 58.21 -29.21 -50.62
N LEU A 600 56.95 -29.47 -50.27
CA LEU A 600 56.34 -30.81 -50.29
C LEU A 600 55.37 -31.01 -51.47
N LEU A 601 54.63 -29.97 -51.86
CA LEU A 601 53.60 -30.04 -52.90
C LEU A 601 54.16 -30.04 -54.33
N PRO A 602 55.18 -29.25 -54.71
CA PRO A 602 55.66 -29.24 -56.09
C PRO A 602 56.14 -30.59 -56.62
N PRO A 603 56.85 -31.46 -55.87
CA PRO A 603 57.18 -32.80 -56.35
C PRO A 603 55.94 -33.64 -56.68
N LEU A 604 54.88 -33.56 -55.87
CA LEU A 604 53.62 -34.29 -56.06
C LEU A 604 52.81 -33.75 -57.24
N VAL A 605 52.73 -32.43 -57.38
CA VAL A 605 52.02 -31.74 -58.48
C VAL A 605 52.74 -31.99 -59.81
N ILE A 606 54.08 -31.97 -59.82
CA ILE A 606 54.87 -32.29 -61.01
C ILE A 606 54.65 -33.75 -61.46
N LEU A 607 54.46 -34.69 -60.54
CA LEU A 607 54.10 -36.08 -60.87
C LEU A 607 52.70 -36.18 -61.49
N LEU A 608 51.72 -35.43 -60.98
CA LEU A 608 50.37 -35.37 -61.55
C LEU A 608 50.35 -34.71 -62.93
N ILE A 609 51.08 -33.61 -63.11
CA ILE A 609 51.20 -32.89 -64.40
C ILE A 609 51.90 -33.76 -65.45
N ARG A 610 52.99 -34.47 -65.10
CA ARG A 610 53.65 -35.42 -66.01
C ARG A 610 52.71 -36.53 -66.48
N LYS A 611 51.77 -36.96 -65.64
CA LYS A 611 50.80 -38.00 -65.97
C LYS A 611 49.65 -37.49 -66.87
N ILE A 612 49.23 -36.25 -66.71
CA ILE A 612 48.23 -35.62 -67.59
C ILE A 612 48.84 -35.35 -68.98
N ASN A 613 50.07 -34.83 -69.05
CA ASN A 613 50.77 -34.60 -70.31
C ASN A 613 51.12 -35.90 -71.07
N ASN A 614 51.38 -37.00 -70.35
CA ASN A 614 51.62 -38.30 -70.99
C ASN A 614 50.33 -38.96 -71.53
N ARG A 615 49.13 -38.49 -71.12
CA ARG A 615 47.85 -38.95 -71.72
C ARG A 615 47.54 -38.27 -73.05
N THR A 616 48.05 -37.08 -73.32
CA THR A 616 47.80 -36.34 -74.57
C THR A 616 48.71 -36.75 -75.73
N LYS A 617 49.81 -37.49 -75.48
CA LYS A 617 50.74 -37.94 -76.53
C LYS A 617 50.54 -39.38 -77.05
N ASN A 618 49.71 -40.20 -76.41
CA ASN A 618 49.55 -41.63 -76.76
C ASN A 618 48.18 -42.03 -77.34
N ASN A 619 47.37 -41.06 -77.81
CA ASN A 619 46.19 -41.37 -78.63
C ASN A 619 46.45 -41.04 -80.10
N ALA A 620 47.37 -41.77 -80.71
CA ALA A 620 47.35 -42.04 -82.14
C ALA A 620 47.91 -43.45 -82.36
N VAL A 621 47.12 -44.26 -83.07
CA VAL A 621 47.33 -45.66 -83.45
C VAL A 621 46.81 -46.70 -82.45
N ILE A 622 45.65 -47.22 -82.85
CA ILE A 622 44.92 -48.39 -82.37
C ILE A 622 45.69 -49.65 -82.78
N ASP A 623 45.87 -50.62 -81.87
CA ASP A 623 45.56 -52.01 -82.21
C ASP A 623 44.97 -52.75 -81.00
N LYS A 624 43.89 -53.48 -81.28
CA LYS A 624 43.05 -54.25 -80.38
C LYS A 624 43.58 -55.68 -80.33
N ASN A 625 43.97 -56.15 -79.15
CA ASN A 625 43.59 -57.48 -78.63
C ASN A 625 44.25 -57.71 -77.27
N THR A 626 43.48 -57.50 -76.22
CA THR A 626 43.26 -58.41 -75.08
C THR A 626 42.64 -57.57 -73.96
N GLU A 627 41.32 -57.42 -73.99
CA GLU A 627 40.58 -56.91 -72.84
C GLU A 627 40.38 -58.08 -71.87
N LYS A 628 41.13 -58.10 -70.76
CA LYS A 628 40.69 -58.85 -69.58
C LYS A 628 41.18 -58.19 -68.30
N ARG A 629 40.24 -57.46 -67.69
CA ARG A 629 40.10 -57.13 -66.26
C ARG A 629 41.39 -57.17 -65.44
N MET A 630 42.01 -56.01 -65.25
CA MET A 630 42.95 -55.82 -64.14
C MET A 630 42.55 -54.60 -63.30
N MET A 631 42.22 -54.91 -62.06
CA MET A 631 41.69 -54.08 -60.98
C MET A 631 42.26 -52.66 -60.88
N LEU A 632 41.39 -51.73 -60.48
CA LEU A 632 41.75 -50.43 -59.90
C LEU A 632 42.83 -50.57 -58.79
N SER A 633 42.81 -51.68 -58.04
CA SER A 633 43.81 -52.01 -57.01
C SER A 633 45.23 -52.26 -57.55
N GLY A 634 45.39 -52.73 -58.80
CA GLY A 634 46.70 -52.98 -59.42
C GLY A 634 47.40 -51.68 -59.87
N ARG A 635 46.61 -50.70 -60.35
CA ARG A 635 47.11 -49.36 -60.65
C ARG A 635 47.43 -48.57 -59.38
N LEU A 636 46.64 -48.76 -58.32
CA LEU A 636 46.95 -48.23 -56.99
C LEU A 636 48.22 -48.87 -56.44
N ARG A 637 48.43 -50.19 -56.57
CA ARG A 637 49.65 -50.88 -56.12
C ARG A 637 50.93 -50.35 -56.76
N LEU A 638 50.96 -50.17 -58.08
CA LEU A 638 52.13 -49.61 -58.77
C LEU A 638 52.43 -48.17 -58.34
N ILE A 639 51.41 -47.36 -58.10
CA ILE A 639 51.56 -46.00 -57.57
C ILE A 639 52.04 -46.05 -56.11
N PHE A 640 51.50 -46.97 -55.31
CA PHE A 640 51.94 -47.18 -53.94
C PHE A 640 53.38 -47.68 -53.86
N ASP A 641 53.82 -48.54 -54.78
CA ASP A 641 55.18 -49.07 -54.81
C ASP A 641 56.18 -47.99 -55.23
N GLU A 642 55.86 -47.14 -56.22
CA GLU A 642 56.70 -46.00 -56.63
C GLU A 642 56.76 -44.90 -55.55
N ILE A 643 55.64 -44.63 -54.88
CA ILE A 643 55.56 -43.72 -53.72
C ILE A 643 56.33 -44.30 -52.53
N LYS A 644 56.22 -45.60 -52.27
CA LYS A 644 56.90 -46.32 -51.18
C LYS A 644 58.41 -46.33 -51.38
N GLU A 645 58.89 -46.51 -52.60
CA GLU A 645 60.32 -46.45 -52.94
C GLU A 645 60.91 -45.03 -52.77
N LYS A 646 60.17 -44.02 -53.22
CA LYS A 646 60.52 -42.60 -53.04
C LYS A 646 60.43 -42.14 -51.57
N LEU A 647 59.47 -42.62 -50.80
CA LEU A 647 59.37 -42.39 -49.34
C LEU A 647 60.45 -43.15 -48.57
N ALA A 648 60.86 -44.34 -49.03
CA ALA A 648 61.91 -45.12 -48.40
C ALA A 648 63.31 -44.49 -48.53
N THR A 649 63.52 -43.70 -49.59
CA THR A 649 64.77 -42.97 -49.89
C THR A 649 64.75 -41.50 -49.46
N LEU A 650 63.61 -41.00 -49.00
CA LEU A 650 63.43 -39.60 -48.58
C LEU A 650 64.28 -39.29 -47.34
N ASN A 651 65.12 -38.25 -47.46
CA ASN A 651 65.95 -37.73 -46.38
C ASN A 651 65.77 -36.21 -46.28
N THR A 652 65.00 -35.74 -45.30
CA THR A 652 64.71 -34.31 -45.12
C THR A 652 65.75 -33.59 -44.24
N PHE A 653 66.75 -34.32 -43.75
CA PHE A 653 67.87 -33.86 -42.91
C PHE A 653 69.22 -34.12 -43.58
N GLU A 654 69.26 -34.04 -44.91
CA GLU A 654 70.47 -34.22 -45.72
C GLU A 654 71.58 -33.26 -45.28
N SER A 655 72.76 -33.81 -45.02
CA SER A 655 74.00 -33.06 -44.76
C SER A 655 75.10 -33.58 -45.67
N SER A 656 76.17 -32.82 -45.87
CA SER A 656 77.31 -33.17 -46.73
C SER A 656 78.19 -34.32 -46.19
N SER A 657 77.70 -35.11 -45.23
CA SER A 657 78.40 -36.26 -44.67
C SER A 657 78.31 -37.47 -45.62
N HIS A 658 79.46 -38.10 -45.91
CA HIS A 658 79.55 -39.31 -46.72
C HIS A 658 79.54 -40.62 -45.89
N ASP A 659 79.32 -40.51 -44.56
CA ASP A 659 79.27 -41.65 -43.67
C ASP A 659 77.93 -42.41 -43.80
N ILE A 660 78.02 -43.73 -44.05
CA ILE A 660 76.88 -44.62 -44.27
C ILE A 660 76.00 -44.69 -43.03
N GLU A 661 76.57 -44.64 -41.83
CA GLU A 661 75.79 -44.65 -40.59
C GLU A 661 75.00 -43.35 -40.43
N ASP A 662 75.63 -42.20 -40.66
CA ASP A 662 74.96 -40.89 -40.56
C ASP A 662 73.81 -40.76 -41.56
N VAL A 663 73.97 -41.25 -42.79
CA VAL A 663 72.90 -41.25 -43.81
C VAL A 663 71.71 -42.14 -43.38
N GLN A 664 71.96 -43.28 -42.74
CA GLN A 664 70.89 -44.12 -42.20
C GLN A 664 70.13 -43.42 -41.05
N TYR A 665 70.84 -42.74 -40.16
CA TYR A 665 70.21 -41.98 -39.07
C TYR A 665 69.42 -40.78 -39.56
N GLN A 666 69.89 -40.08 -40.60
CA GLN A 666 69.14 -39.00 -41.23
C GLN A 666 67.81 -39.50 -41.83
N ARG A 667 67.82 -40.70 -42.46
CA ARG A 667 66.61 -41.36 -42.96
C ARG A 667 65.66 -41.79 -41.83
N ILE A 668 66.18 -42.30 -40.71
CA ILE A 668 65.36 -42.67 -39.54
C ILE A 668 64.74 -41.42 -38.89
N THR A 669 65.52 -40.35 -38.75
CA THR A 669 65.05 -39.05 -38.23
C THR A 669 63.98 -38.45 -39.14
N THR A 670 64.14 -38.59 -40.47
CA THR A 670 63.12 -38.22 -41.47
C THR A 670 61.82 -38.99 -41.28
N ARG A 671 61.88 -40.30 -41.01
CA ARG A 671 60.68 -41.14 -40.79
C ARG A 671 59.93 -40.76 -39.52
N TRP A 672 60.64 -40.58 -38.40
CA TRP A 672 60.03 -40.10 -37.16
C TRP A 672 59.47 -38.69 -37.28
N TYR A 673 60.16 -37.80 -37.98
CA TYR A 673 59.68 -36.46 -38.30
C TYR A 673 58.34 -36.52 -39.04
N ILE A 674 58.22 -37.34 -40.09
CA ILE A 674 56.99 -37.47 -40.88
C ILE A 674 55.84 -38.05 -40.03
N ILE A 675 56.08 -39.13 -39.28
CA ILE A 675 55.05 -39.77 -38.44
C ILE A 675 54.55 -38.81 -37.36
N LEU A 676 55.47 -38.16 -36.64
CA LEU A 676 55.11 -37.21 -35.58
C LEU A 676 54.42 -35.97 -36.15
N PHE A 677 54.87 -35.45 -37.28
CA PHE A 677 54.28 -34.29 -37.93
C PHE A 677 52.84 -34.56 -38.39
N PHE A 678 52.58 -35.65 -39.12
CA PHE A 678 51.22 -35.98 -39.55
C PHE A 678 50.32 -36.38 -38.38
N GLY A 679 50.84 -37.14 -37.40
CA GLY A 679 50.08 -37.52 -36.21
C GLY A 679 49.64 -36.31 -35.38
N SER A 680 50.55 -35.38 -35.10
CA SER A 680 50.23 -34.16 -34.36
C SER A 680 49.35 -33.19 -35.17
N ALA A 681 49.54 -33.09 -36.49
CA ALA A 681 48.67 -32.29 -37.34
C ALA A 681 47.21 -32.78 -37.31
N VAL A 682 46.97 -34.10 -37.36
CA VAL A 682 45.62 -34.69 -37.26
C VAL A 682 44.99 -34.41 -35.90
N ILE A 683 45.75 -34.58 -34.81
CA ILE A 683 45.27 -34.28 -33.45
C ILE A 683 44.91 -32.80 -33.32
N LEU A 684 45.75 -31.90 -33.81
CA LEU A 684 45.49 -30.46 -33.77
C LEU A 684 44.26 -30.06 -34.60
N LEU A 685 44.07 -30.66 -35.78
CA LEU A 685 42.90 -30.41 -36.63
C LEU A 685 41.61 -30.88 -35.94
N PHE A 686 41.68 -32.00 -35.21
CA PHE A 686 40.57 -32.52 -34.42
C PHE A 686 40.27 -31.62 -33.20
N CYS A 687 41.29 -31.23 -32.43
CA CYS A 687 41.13 -30.36 -31.27
C CYS A 687 40.63 -28.95 -31.64
N THR A 688 41.10 -28.38 -32.75
CA THR A 688 40.66 -27.06 -33.22
C THR A 688 39.28 -27.08 -33.87
N GLY A 689 38.92 -28.17 -34.57
CA GLY A 689 37.59 -28.37 -35.15
C GLY A 689 36.50 -28.60 -34.11
N LEU A 690 36.86 -29.15 -32.93
CA LEU A 690 35.94 -29.32 -31.80
C LEU A 690 35.82 -28.06 -30.91
N SER A 691 36.67 -27.05 -31.11
CA SER A 691 36.61 -25.81 -30.35
C SER A 691 35.44 -24.95 -30.81
N THR A 692 34.60 -24.54 -29.87
CA THR A 692 33.50 -23.60 -30.08
C THR A 692 33.85 -22.22 -29.53
N THR A 693 33.24 -21.17 -30.08
CA THR A 693 33.36 -19.80 -29.59
C THR A 693 31.98 -19.19 -29.41
N MET A 694 31.79 -18.44 -28.31
CA MET A 694 30.60 -17.62 -28.10
C MET A 694 30.73 -16.35 -28.94
N THR A 695 29.79 -16.13 -29.86
CA THR A 695 29.69 -14.89 -30.65
C THR A 695 28.44 -14.11 -30.22
N THR A 696 28.61 -12.81 -29.96
CA THR A 696 27.49 -11.91 -29.64
C THR A 696 27.00 -11.24 -30.92
N ILE A 697 25.72 -11.39 -31.23
CA ILE A 697 25.04 -10.75 -32.37
C ILE A 697 24.34 -9.50 -31.85
N THR A 698 24.38 -8.41 -32.62
CA THR A 698 23.70 -7.15 -32.32
C THR A 698 22.74 -6.78 -33.45
N VAL A 699 21.46 -6.62 -33.12
CA VAL A 699 20.40 -6.18 -34.02
C VAL A 699 20.01 -4.76 -33.62
N LYS A 700 20.12 -3.79 -34.52
CA LYS A 700 19.72 -2.39 -34.25
C LYS A 700 18.23 -2.22 -34.48
N SER A 701 17.55 -1.46 -33.60
CA SER A 701 16.14 -1.08 -33.70
C SER A 701 15.21 -2.23 -34.14
N PRO A 702 15.12 -3.30 -33.33
CA PRO A 702 14.33 -4.48 -33.65
C PRO A 702 12.83 -4.18 -33.73
N SER A 703 12.17 -4.64 -34.79
CA SER A 703 10.70 -4.59 -34.87
C SER A 703 10.07 -5.59 -33.89
N LEU A 704 8.83 -5.31 -33.46
CA LEU A 704 8.09 -6.20 -32.55
C LEU A 704 8.03 -7.66 -33.07
N PRO A 705 7.70 -7.95 -34.35
CA PRO A 705 7.71 -9.33 -34.86
C PRO A 705 9.09 -10.00 -34.82
N LEU A 706 10.16 -9.22 -35.02
CA LEU A 706 11.52 -9.75 -34.93
C LEU A 706 11.89 -10.09 -33.48
N TYR A 707 11.56 -9.19 -32.55
CA TYR A 707 11.76 -9.43 -31.12
C TYR A 707 11.00 -10.66 -30.63
N THR A 708 9.72 -10.81 -30.99
CA THR A 708 8.92 -11.97 -30.59
C THR A 708 9.50 -13.28 -31.13
N ASN A 709 10.01 -13.29 -32.36
CA ASN A 709 10.67 -14.45 -32.94
C ASN A 709 11.98 -14.81 -32.19
N LEU A 710 12.79 -13.80 -31.84
CA LEU A 710 14.02 -14.00 -31.07
C LEU A 710 13.73 -14.52 -29.66
N GLN A 711 12.67 -14.02 -29.03
CA GLN A 711 12.21 -14.49 -27.72
C GLN A 711 11.75 -15.95 -27.76
N GLN A 712 10.90 -16.31 -28.74
CA GLN A 712 10.40 -17.69 -28.90
C GLN A 712 11.51 -18.70 -29.21
N SER A 713 12.61 -18.24 -29.81
CA SER A 713 13.77 -19.09 -30.13
C SER A 713 14.62 -19.47 -28.90
N ASN A 714 14.24 -19.04 -27.68
CA ASN A 714 14.90 -19.35 -26.41
C ASN A 714 16.42 -19.11 -26.43
N ILE A 715 16.85 -18.03 -27.07
CA ILE A 715 18.26 -17.70 -27.22
C ILE A 715 18.81 -17.18 -25.88
N SER A 716 19.90 -17.79 -25.41
CA SER A 716 20.53 -17.40 -24.16
C SER A 716 21.10 -15.97 -24.22
N GLY A 717 20.72 -15.14 -23.26
CA GLY A 717 21.26 -13.79 -23.10
C GLY A 717 20.72 -12.74 -24.08
N LEU A 718 19.48 -12.90 -24.58
CA LEU A 718 18.77 -11.84 -25.30
C LEU A 718 18.57 -10.63 -24.37
N LEU A 719 19.15 -9.50 -24.73
CA LEU A 719 19.11 -8.25 -23.97
C LEU A 719 18.79 -7.10 -24.92
N CYS A 720 17.67 -6.41 -24.66
CA CYS A 720 17.10 -5.41 -25.55
C CYS A 720 16.81 -4.11 -24.78
N PRO A 721 17.81 -3.25 -24.53
CA PRO A 721 17.61 -2.00 -23.80
C PRO A 721 16.56 -1.10 -24.48
N CYS A 722 15.62 -0.59 -23.69
CA CYS A 722 14.63 0.37 -24.13
C CYS A 722 15.26 1.76 -24.27
N SER A 723 14.82 2.55 -25.26
CA SER A 723 15.18 3.98 -25.34
C SER A 723 14.44 4.81 -24.28
N ARG A 724 13.26 4.34 -23.83
CA ARG A 724 12.52 4.88 -22.68
C ARG A 724 12.37 3.79 -21.61
N ILE A 725 12.88 4.08 -20.41
CA ILE A 725 12.90 3.13 -19.29
C ILE A 725 11.57 3.12 -18.53
N THR A 726 10.81 4.22 -18.59
CA THR A 726 9.49 4.37 -17.96
C THR A 726 8.40 4.47 -19.02
N VAL A 727 7.30 3.75 -18.81
CA VAL A 727 6.10 3.83 -19.66
C VAL A 727 4.87 3.97 -18.77
N LYS A 728 4.16 5.10 -18.87
CA LYS A 728 2.93 5.34 -18.10
C LYS A 728 1.84 4.32 -18.42
N TYR A 729 1.13 3.82 -17.40
CA TYR A 729 0.04 2.86 -17.59
C TYR A 729 -1.04 3.35 -18.56
N VAL A 730 -1.38 4.66 -18.54
CA VAL A 730 -2.40 5.25 -19.44
C VAL A 730 -2.12 5.03 -20.93
N THR A 731 -0.86 4.76 -21.31
CA THR A 731 -0.49 4.56 -22.72
C THR A 731 -0.93 3.22 -23.29
N PHE A 732 -1.09 2.19 -22.44
CA PHE A 732 -1.39 0.84 -22.88
C PHE A 732 -2.49 0.15 -22.08
N LEU A 733 -2.94 0.69 -20.95
CA LEU A 733 -4.00 0.14 -20.11
C LEU A 733 -5.25 1.03 -20.20
N LEU A 734 -6.40 0.41 -20.48
CA LEU A 734 -7.71 1.04 -20.43
C LEU A 734 -8.56 0.34 -19.38
N PHE A 735 -9.22 1.14 -18.54
CA PHE A 735 -10.01 0.66 -17.41
C PHE A 735 -11.36 1.39 -17.40
N GLN A 736 -12.47 0.66 -17.40
CA GLN A 736 -13.83 1.18 -17.57
C GLN A 736 -14.81 0.42 -16.65
N PRO A 737 -14.95 0.84 -15.38
CA PRO A 737 -15.90 0.22 -14.46
C PRO A 737 -17.34 0.48 -14.90
N SER A 738 -18.19 -0.52 -14.74
CA SER A 738 -19.64 -0.36 -14.85
C SER A 738 -20.24 -0.31 -13.44
N TYR A 739 -20.81 0.85 -13.08
CA TYR A 739 -21.50 1.02 -11.80
C TYR A 739 -22.91 0.42 -11.80
N HIS A 740 -23.43 0.15 -10.60
CA HIS A 740 -24.75 -0.38 -10.35
C HIS A 740 -25.82 0.52 -10.99
N PRO A 741 -26.86 -0.04 -11.65
CA PRO A 741 -27.93 0.71 -12.32
C PRO A 741 -28.56 1.83 -11.49
N ILE A 742 -28.65 1.66 -10.17
CA ILE A 742 -29.19 2.67 -9.24
C ILE A 742 -28.46 4.02 -9.37
N CYS A 743 -27.14 4.00 -9.59
CA CYS A 743 -26.30 5.18 -9.68
C CYS A 743 -26.50 6.00 -10.97
N LYS A 744 -27.32 5.51 -11.91
CA LYS A 744 -27.68 6.22 -13.16
C LYS A 744 -29.19 6.33 -13.34
N SER A 745 -29.96 6.00 -12.30
CA SER A 745 -31.42 5.97 -12.34
C SER A 745 -32.03 7.27 -11.85
N ASP A 746 -33.32 7.45 -12.09
CA ASP A 746 -34.06 8.61 -11.60
C ASP A 746 -34.12 8.66 -10.05
N PHE A 747 -33.92 7.53 -9.37
CA PHE A 747 -34.00 7.38 -7.90
C PHE A 747 -32.93 8.16 -7.11
N ILE A 748 -31.92 8.70 -7.78
CA ILE A 748 -30.87 9.54 -7.17
C ILE A 748 -30.97 11.01 -7.63
N THR A 749 -32.06 11.40 -8.30
CA THR A 749 -32.27 12.74 -8.84
C THR A 749 -33.18 13.59 -7.96
N GLN A 750 -33.06 14.91 -8.06
CA GLN A 750 -33.93 15.83 -7.34
C GLN A 750 -35.42 15.60 -7.65
N GLN A 751 -35.77 15.26 -8.90
CA GLN A 751 -37.15 14.98 -9.29
C GLN A 751 -37.77 13.83 -8.47
N TRP A 752 -36.98 12.80 -8.16
CA TRP A 752 -37.42 11.71 -7.28
C TRP A 752 -37.54 12.17 -5.82
N PHE A 753 -36.56 12.93 -5.34
CA PHE A 753 -36.55 13.47 -3.98
C PHE A 753 -37.80 14.32 -3.70
N ASP A 754 -38.17 15.20 -4.63
CA ASP A 754 -39.37 16.04 -4.53
C ASP A 754 -40.65 15.19 -4.42
N THR A 755 -40.69 14.02 -5.06
CA THR A 755 -41.84 13.11 -5.04
C THR A 755 -42.03 12.42 -3.68
N ILE A 756 -40.94 12.06 -3.00
CA ILE A 756 -40.99 11.41 -1.67
C ILE A 756 -41.22 12.42 -0.55
N SER A 757 -40.76 13.67 -0.73
CA SER A 757 -40.60 14.72 0.30
C SER A 757 -41.83 15.02 1.19
N SER A 758 -43.03 14.63 0.78
CA SER A 758 -44.28 14.99 1.47
C SER A 758 -44.71 14.06 2.62
N ASN A 759 -44.21 12.82 2.73
CA ASN A 759 -44.72 11.86 3.73
C ASN A 759 -43.66 11.03 4.50
N ASP A 760 -42.39 10.96 4.07
CA ASP A 760 -41.37 10.12 4.75
C ASP A 760 -39.94 10.69 4.59
N GLN A 761 -39.50 11.49 5.57
CA GLN A 761 -38.20 12.16 5.58
C GLN A 761 -37.02 11.18 5.76
N ILE A 762 -37.22 10.09 6.51
CA ILE A 762 -36.18 9.07 6.73
C ILE A 762 -35.89 8.34 5.42
N THR A 763 -36.94 7.91 4.71
CA THR A 763 -36.81 7.26 3.40
C THR A 763 -36.17 8.19 2.37
N LEU A 764 -36.59 9.46 2.33
CA LEU A 764 -35.96 10.47 1.47
C LEU A 764 -34.45 10.55 1.73
N ASN A 765 -34.07 10.65 3.00
CA ASN A 765 -32.67 10.72 3.40
C ASN A 765 -31.90 9.44 3.02
N GLN A 766 -32.51 8.25 3.12
CA GLN A 766 -31.89 7.00 2.65
C GLN A 766 -31.62 6.99 1.14
N PHE A 767 -32.49 7.55 0.30
CA PHE A 767 -32.19 7.73 -1.13
C PHE A 767 -31.04 8.73 -1.36
N ARG A 768 -30.95 9.79 -0.54
CA ARG A 768 -29.81 10.73 -0.59
C ARG A 768 -28.51 10.07 -0.18
N ILE A 769 -28.54 9.16 0.80
CA ILE A 769 -27.39 8.32 1.15
C ILE A 769 -26.95 7.51 -0.06
N ILE A 770 -27.87 6.80 -0.75
CA ILE A 770 -27.54 6.05 -1.97
C ILE A 770 -26.88 6.97 -3.02
N ALA A 771 -27.45 8.15 -3.28
CA ALA A 771 -26.90 9.12 -4.22
C ALA A 771 -25.48 9.57 -3.83
N SER A 772 -25.27 9.88 -2.54
CA SER A 772 -23.97 10.27 -2.00
C SER A 772 -22.93 9.14 -2.13
N PHE A 773 -23.30 7.90 -1.80
CA PHE A 773 -22.40 6.75 -1.98
C PHE A 773 -22.07 6.48 -3.45
N CYS A 774 -23.03 6.64 -4.37
CA CYS A 774 -22.75 6.54 -5.81
C CYS A 774 -21.70 7.56 -6.26
N GLN A 775 -21.85 8.83 -5.86
CA GLN A 775 -20.90 9.89 -6.19
C GLN A 775 -19.52 9.64 -5.55
N LEU A 776 -19.51 9.25 -4.28
CA LEU A 776 -18.28 9.07 -3.52
C LEU A 776 -17.47 7.87 -4.00
N ILE A 777 -18.13 6.76 -4.33
CA ILE A 777 -17.49 5.58 -4.92
C ILE A 777 -16.94 5.93 -6.29
N GLU A 778 -17.73 6.60 -7.16
CA GLU A 778 -17.27 6.99 -8.49
C GLU A 778 -16.04 7.91 -8.41
N LYS A 779 -16.07 8.91 -7.51
CA LYS A 779 -14.93 9.77 -7.23
C LYS A 779 -13.72 8.97 -6.74
N THR A 780 -13.90 8.08 -5.77
CA THR A 780 -12.82 7.25 -5.22
C THR A 780 -12.15 6.39 -6.29
N VAL A 781 -12.94 5.80 -7.20
CA VAL A 781 -12.43 5.02 -8.33
C VAL A 781 -11.70 5.91 -9.33
N ASN A 782 -12.26 7.08 -9.68
CA ASN A 782 -11.62 8.02 -10.62
C ASN A 782 -10.31 8.61 -10.09
N ASP A 783 -10.24 8.94 -8.81
CA ASP A 783 -9.02 9.44 -8.16
C ASP A 783 -7.94 8.34 -8.15
N SER A 784 -8.33 7.12 -7.81
CA SER A 784 -7.43 5.96 -7.82
C SER A 784 -6.97 5.61 -9.24
N LEU A 785 -7.85 5.74 -10.24
CA LEU A 785 -7.49 5.55 -11.66
C LEU A 785 -6.53 6.62 -12.15
N THR A 786 -6.75 7.88 -11.77
CA THR A 786 -5.85 8.98 -12.10
C THR A 786 -4.44 8.68 -11.58
N LEU A 787 -4.33 8.18 -10.34
CA LEU A 787 -3.07 7.75 -9.74
C LEU A 787 -2.42 6.58 -10.50
N LEU A 788 -3.20 5.56 -10.86
CA LEU A 788 -2.73 4.42 -11.63
C LEU A 788 -2.19 4.87 -13.01
N TYR A 789 -2.90 5.77 -13.68
CA TYR A 789 -2.58 6.25 -15.03
C TYR A 789 -1.34 7.12 -15.10
N VAL A 790 -1.00 7.83 -14.02
CA VAL A 790 0.26 8.59 -13.93
C VAL A 790 1.43 7.74 -13.44
N THR A 791 1.17 6.54 -12.89
CA THR A 791 2.21 5.61 -12.45
C THR A 791 2.93 5.02 -13.67
N ASP A 792 4.25 4.85 -13.56
CA ASP A 792 5.10 4.30 -14.62
C ASP A 792 5.30 2.79 -14.43
N LEU A 793 5.19 2.03 -15.52
CA LEU A 793 5.80 0.71 -15.64
C LEU A 793 7.30 0.90 -15.91
N LEU A 794 8.14 0.40 -15.00
CA LEU A 794 9.60 0.41 -15.13
C LEU A 794 10.08 -0.78 -15.95
N SER A 795 10.67 -0.50 -17.11
CA SER A 795 11.19 -1.52 -18.02
C SER A 795 12.47 -1.02 -18.71
N PRO A 796 13.66 -1.21 -18.10
CA PRO A 796 14.93 -0.80 -18.70
C PRO A 796 15.29 -1.63 -19.95
N GLU A 797 14.69 -2.80 -20.09
CA GLU A 797 14.82 -3.70 -21.23
C GLU A 797 13.42 -4.09 -21.70
N ALA A 798 13.26 -4.42 -22.98
CA ALA A 798 11.99 -4.89 -23.50
C ALA A 798 11.60 -6.21 -22.82
N ILE A 799 10.58 -6.18 -21.97
CA ILE A 799 9.99 -7.37 -21.34
C ILE A 799 9.14 -8.17 -22.33
N SER A 800 9.07 -9.48 -22.09
CA SER A 800 8.26 -10.40 -22.90
C SER A 800 6.77 -10.12 -22.75
N TYR A 801 5.98 -10.59 -23.73
CA TYR A 801 4.52 -10.55 -23.64
C TYR A 801 3.98 -11.20 -22.36
N ASP A 802 4.51 -12.36 -21.97
CA ASP A 802 4.05 -13.07 -20.77
C ASP A 802 4.38 -12.29 -19.49
N THR A 803 5.58 -11.69 -19.40
CA THR A 803 5.98 -10.87 -18.24
C THR A 803 5.18 -9.57 -18.18
N PHE A 804 4.94 -8.94 -19.33
CA PHE A 804 4.08 -7.76 -19.43
C PHE A 804 2.66 -8.07 -18.98
N THR A 805 2.06 -9.14 -19.49
CA THR A 805 0.71 -9.59 -19.13
C THR A 805 0.60 -9.85 -17.63
N ALA A 806 1.55 -10.60 -17.05
CA ALA A 806 1.59 -10.83 -15.61
C ALA A 806 1.71 -9.54 -14.80
N ASN A 807 2.58 -8.60 -15.20
CA ASN A 807 2.74 -7.32 -14.51
C ASN A 807 1.45 -6.48 -14.56
N VAL A 808 0.77 -6.45 -15.71
CA VAL A 808 -0.45 -5.67 -15.90
C VAL A 808 -1.64 -6.31 -15.17
N GLU A 809 -1.79 -7.63 -15.22
CA GLU A 809 -2.84 -8.33 -14.47
C GLU A 809 -2.62 -8.20 -12.95
N SER A 810 -1.38 -8.26 -12.47
CA SER A 810 -1.09 -8.07 -11.05
C SER A 810 -1.46 -6.67 -10.57
N ILE A 811 -1.19 -5.61 -11.34
CA ILE A 811 -1.57 -4.24 -10.94
C ILE A 811 -3.09 -4.04 -11.03
N ILE A 812 -3.77 -4.65 -12.00
CA ILE A 812 -5.25 -4.65 -12.12
C ILE A 812 -5.87 -5.30 -10.88
N ASN A 813 -5.43 -6.52 -10.53
CA ASN A 813 -5.95 -7.23 -9.36
C ASN A 813 -5.68 -6.47 -8.06
N SER A 814 -4.52 -5.82 -7.96
CA SER A 814 -4.19 -4.96 -6.82
C SER A 814 -5.12 -3.75 -6.75
N PHE A 815 -5.39 -3.09 -7.88
CA PHE A 815 -6.31 -1.96 -7.96
C PHE A 815 -7.75 -2.34 -7.57
N GLU A 816 -8.28 -3.44 -8.12
CA GLU A 816 -9.64 -3.92 -7.88
C GLU A 816 -9.89 -4.34 -6.42
N SER A 817 -8.85 -4.78 -5.71
CA SER A 817 -8.96 -5.21 -4.31
C SER A 817 -8.61 -4.11 -3.30
N SER A 818 -7.56 -3.33 -3.55
CA SER A 818 -7.10 -2.32 -2.60
C SER A 818 -8.04 -1.11 -2.49
N THR A 819 -8.58 -0.66 -3.62
CA THR A 819 -9.45 0.53 -3.67
C THR A 819 -10.71 0.34 -2.82
N PRO A 820 -11.50 -0.74 -2.99
CA PRO A 820 -12.69 -0.95 -2.16
C PRO A 820 -12.32 -1.22 -0.69
N ASN A 821 -11.28 -2.02 -0.43
CA ASN A 821 -10.88 -2.37 0.93
C ASN A 821 -10.49 -1.15 1.77
N SER A 822 -9.79 -0.18 1.19
CA SER A 822 -9.41 1.07 1.89
C SER A 822 -10.64 1.88 2.31
N PHE A 823 -11.60 2.01 1.40
CA PHE A 823 -12.86 2.69 1.65
C PHE A 823 -13.68 2.02 2.76
N PHE A 824 -13.84 0.68 2.71
CA PHE A 824 -14.62 -0.03 3.72
C PHE A 824 -14.01 0.02 5.11
N ARG A 825 -12.68 -0.05 5.22
CA ARG A 825 -12.01 0.10 6.52
C ARG A 825 -12.38 1.42 7.18
N THR A 826 -12.35 2.50 6.40
CA THR A 826 -12.73 3.84 6.87
C THR A 826 -14.21 3.88 7.25
N LEU A 827 -15.10 3.40 6.38
CA LEU A 827 -16.54 3.37 6.63
C LEU A 827 -16.92 2.55 7.88
N SER A 828 -16.33 1.36 8.05
CA SER A 828 -16.54 0.51 9.21
C SER A 828 -16.08 1.18 10.50
N LEU A 829 -14.95 1.90 10.47
CA LEU A 829 -14.48 2.65 11.61
C LEU A 829 -15.44 3.80 11.97
N ILE A 830 -15.93 4.55 10.98
CA ILE A 830 -16.90 5.63 11.23
C ILE A 830 -18.17 5.09 11.88
N ARG A 831 -18.71 3.98 11.38
CA ARG A 831 -19.89 3.30 11.95
C ARG A 831 -19.64 2.89 13.40
N ALA A 832 -18.47 2.28 13.66
CA ALA A 832 -18.06 1.88 15.00
C ALA A 832 -17.98 3.07 15.96
N ILE A 833 -17.36 4.17 15.56
CA ILE A 833 -17.22 5.37 16.40
C ILE A 833 -18.56 6.08 16.62
N THR A 834 -19.42 6.15 15.59
CA THR A 834 -20.77 6.72 15.69
C THR A 834 -21.61 5.97 16.73
N GLN A 835 -21.62 4.63 16.68
CA GLN A 835 -22.29 3.79 17.67
C GLN A 835 -21.67 3.95 19.05
N SER A 836 -20.34 3.85 19.15
CA SER A 836 -19.60 3.89 20.42
C SER A 836 -19.83 5.19 21.19
N ASN A 837 -19.89 6.31 20.48
CA ASN A 837 -20.17 7.62 21.06
C ASN A 837 -21.66 7.90 21.24
N GLN A 838 -22.53 6.99 20.78
CA GLN A 838 -23.99 7.10 20.85
C GLN A 838 -24.49 8.41 20.21
N LEU A 839 -23.92 8.81 19.08
CA LEU A 839 -24.19 10.12 18.47
C LEU A 839 -25.64 10.20 18.01
N MET A 840 -26.39 11.22 18.44
CA MET A 840 -27.83 11.30 18.23
C MET A 840 -28.18 11.75 16.80
N SER A 841 -29.20 11.14 16.20
CA SER A 841 -29.80 11.56 14.93
C SER A 841 -30.88 12.61 15.16
N VAL A 842 -30.99 13.61 14.28
CA VAL A 842 -32.08 14.61 14.29
C VAL A 842 -33.46 13.94 14.15
N TYR A 843 -33.56 12.76 13.53
CA TYR A 843 -34.82 12.03 13.40
C TYR A 843 -35.26 11.29 14.66
N GLU A 844 -34.49 11.35 15.74
CA GLU A 844 -34.73 10.63 16.99
C GLU A 844 -34.88 9.11 16.83
N THR A 845 -34.25 8.54 15.81
CA THR A 845 -34.36 7.11 15.49
C THR A 845 -33.51 6.23 16.39
N ASN A 846 -32.40 6.74 16.95
CA ASN A 846 -31.55 6.01 17.89
C ASN A 846 -31.79 6.40 19.35
N TYR A 847 -31.95 7.69 19.61
CA TYR A 847 -32.29 8.26 20.91
C TYR A 847 -33.40 9.26 20.74
N LYS A 848 -34.27 9.41 21.74
CA LYS A 848 -35.35 10.39 21.76
C LYS A 848 -35.26 11.26 23.00
N PHE A 849 -35.60 12.53 22.86
CA PHE A 849 -35.77 13.45 23.98
C PHE A 849 -37.00 13.08 24.79
N GLN A 850 -36.92 13.24 26.10
CA GLN A 850 -37.99 12.99 27.06
C GLN A 850 -38.00 14.13 28.10
N PRO A 851 -39.18 14.64 28.49
CA PRO A 851 -39.29 15.69 29.49
C PRO A 851 -38.93 15.17 30.89
N TYR A 852 -38.21 15.97 31.68
CA TYR A 852 -37.67 15.58 32.99
C TYR A 852 -38.74 15.40 34.09
N SER A 853 -39.74 16.29 34.19
CA SER A 853 -40.84 16.23 35.18
C SER A 853 -41.85 17.35 34.92
N PRO A 854 -43.16 17.20 35.28
CA PRO A 854 -44.15 18.29 35.21
C PRO A 854 -43.87 19.50 36.13
N ASP A 855 -42.90 19.42 37.05
CA ASP A 855 -42.55 20.53 37.96
C ASP A 855 -41.29 21.32 37.54
N ASN A 856 -40.51 20.82 36.57
CA ASN A 856 -39.25 21.41 36.09
C ASN A 856 -39.29 21.54 34.56
N ASP A 857 -40.04 22.54 34.07
CA ASP A 857 -40.48 22.72 32.67
C ASP A 857 -39.36 22.91 31.61
N ASN A 858 -38.09 22.91 32.01
CA ASN A 858 -36.99 23.40 31.15
C ASN A 858 -35.89 22.39 30.79
N LEU A 859 -35.94 21.14 31.25
CA LEU A 859 -34.85 20.18 31.03
C LEU A 859 -35.32 18.88 30.36
N PHE A 860 -34.51 18.38 29.42
CA PHE A 860 -34.79 17.14 28.69
C PHE A 860 -33.68 16.11 28.90
N TYR A 861 -34.07 14.85 29.07
CA TYR A 861 -33.16 13.71 29.03
C TYR A 861 -33.33 12.91 27.75
N THR A 862 -32.33 12.11 27.40
CA THR A 862 -32.40 11.21 26.25
C THR A 862 -32.64 9.77 26.69
N SER A 863 -33.41 9.04 25.89
CA SER A 863 -33.61 7.61 26.07
C SER A 863 -33.39 6.86 24.76
N PRO A 864 -32.75 5.68 24.78
CA PRO A 864 -32.54 4.94 23.55
C PRO A 864 -33.85 4.38 23.01
N VAL A 865 -33.97 4.35 21.68
CA VAL A 865 -35.09 3.75 20.98
C VAL A 865 -34.94 2.22 20.95
N VAL A 866 -36.07 1.52 20.99
CA VAL A 866 -36.14 0.06 20.93
C VAL A 866 -36.99 -0.35 19.73
N TYR A 867 -36.39 -1.08 18.81
CA TYR A 867 -37.06 -1.66 17.63
C TYR A 867 -37.32 -3.13 17.88
N GLY A 868 -38.59 -3.49 18.11
CA GLY A 868 -38.96 -4.84 18.57
C GLY A 868 -38.32 -5.17 19.92
N THR A 869 -37.36 -6.10 19.93
CA THR A 869 -36.56 -6.45 21.12
C THR A 869 -35.13 -5.90 21.09
N CYS A 870 -34.76 -5.17 20.03
CA CYS A 870 -33.41 -4.67 19.81
C CYS A 870 -33.30 -3.21 20.31
N ASN A 871 -32.33 -2.93 21.18
CA ASN A 871 -32.12 -1.63 21.80
C ASN A 871 -30.96 -0.87 21.15
N CYS A 872 -31.19 0.35 20.68
CA CYS A 872 -30.20 1.16 19.97
C CYS A 872 -28.96 1.51 20.79
N ALA A 873 -29.07 1.57 22.13
CA ALA A 873 -27.91 1.75 23.00
C ALA A 873 -26.92 0.57 22.87
N LEU A 874 -27.42 -0.64 22.63
CA LEU A 874 -26.61 -1.87 22.62
C LEU A 874 -26.21 -2.30 21.21
N SER A 875 -27.01 -1.96 20.19
CA SER A 875 -26.68 -2.27 18.79
C SER A 875 -27.19 -1.19 17.84
N SER A 876 -26.34 -0.78 16.88
CA SER A 876 -26.71 0.15 15.80
C SER A 876 -27.59 -0.51 14.74
N SER A 877 -27.58 -1.84 14.68
CA SER A 877 -28.22 -2.62 13.61
C SER A 877 -29.69 -2.91 13.86
N CYS A 878 -30.29 -2.32 14.91
CA CYS A 878 -31.70 -2.53 15.19
C CYS A 878 -32.55 -1.90 14.09
N ILE A 879 -33.48 -2.69 13.55
CA ILE A 879 -34.36 -2.30 12.46
C ILE A 879 -35.79 -2.82 12.67
N GLU A 880 -36.74 -2.17 12.02
CA GLU A 880 -38.11 -2.62 11.84
C GLU A 880 -38.62 -2.28 10.43
N THR A 881 -39.68 -2.96 10.00
CA THR A 881 -40.41 -2.58 8.78
C THR A 881 -41.01 -1.19 8.96
N SER A 882 -40.69 -0.27 8.06
CA SER A 882 -41.27 1.07 8.12
C SER A 882 -42.80 1.00 7.93
N ASN A 883 -43.53 1.67 8.83
CA ASN A 883 -44.98 1.79 8.74
C ASN A 883 -45.42 2.78 7.64
N THR A 884 -44.52 3.68 7.22
CA THR A 884 -44.77 4.77 6.27
C THR A 884 -44.22 4.48 4.88
N SER A 885 -43.18 3.64 4.77
CA SER A 885 -42.48 3.35 3.51
C SER A 885 -42.31 1.86 3.29
N LYS A 886 -42.56 1.42 2.06
CA LYS A 886 -42.30 0.04 1.62
C LYS A 886 -40.88 -0.15 1.06
N TYR A 887 -40.11 0.93 0.94
CA TYR A 887 -38.82 0.91 0.24
C TYR A 887 -37.72 0.32 1.11
N PHE A 888 -37.61 0.82 2.34
CA PHE A 888 -36.49 0.54 3.23
C PHE A 888 -36.96 0.32 4.66
N TYR A 889 -36.13 -0.34 5.46
CA TYR A 889 -36.31 -0.44 6.90
C TYR A 889 -36.07 0.91 7.58
N THR A 890 -36.71 1.08 8.74
CA THR A 890 -36.36 2.12 9.72
C THR A 890 -35.54 1.47 10.84
N GLY A 891 -34.61 2.19 11.45
CA GLY A 891 -33.73 1.65 12.48
C GLY A 891 -32.92 2.74 13.16
N CYS A 892 -32.01 2.36 14.06
CA CYS A 892 -31.28 3.33 14.91
C CYS A 892 -30.68 4.49 14.12
N TYR A 893 -29.97 4.16 13.04
CA TYR A 893 -29.42 5.14 12.12
C TYR A 893 -29.99 4.92 10.72
N PRO A 894 -30.32 5.99 9.97
CA PRO A 894 -30.77 5.86 8.57
C PRO A 894 -29.82 5.04 7.70
N LEU A 895 -28.50 5.21 7.87
CA LEU A 895 -27.48 4.44 7.15
C LEU A 895 -27.52 2.94 7.49
N GLU A 896 -27.61 2.59 8.77
CA GLU A 896 -27.63 1.20 9.22
C GLU A 896 -28.91 0.49 8.77
N ALA A 897 -30.04 1.19 8.85
CA ALA A 897 -31.32 0.68 8.36
C ALA A 897 -31.30 0.48 6.84
N LEU A 898 -30.69 1.41 6.08
CA LEU A 898 -30.49 1.26 4.64
C LEU A 898 -29.61 0.05 4.33
N PHE A 899 -28.52 -0.14 5.07
CA PHE A 899 -27.57 -1.24 4.86
C PHE A 899 -28.23 -2.61 4.98
N GLN A 900 -29.17 -2.76 5.92
CA GLN A 900 -29.97 -3.98 6.06
C GLN A 900 -31.14 -4.09 5.08
N SER A 901 -31.51 -3.00 4.40
CA SER A 901 -32.58 -2.97 3.41
C SER A 901 -32.15 -3.58 2.08
N THR A 902 -33.12 -3.85 1.19
CA THR A 902 -32.88 -4.31 -0.18
C THR A 902 -33.41 -3.29 -1.18
N LEU A 903 -32.99 -3.39 -2.44
CA LEU A 903 -33.53 -2.54 -3.53
C LEU A 903 -34.77 -3.16 -4.19
N GLU A 904 -35.33 -4.24 -3.64
CA GLU A 904 -36.38 -5.07 -4.28
C GLU A 904 -37.59 -4.25 -4.72
N CYS A 905 -38.07 -3.35 -3.86
CA CYS A 905 -39.23 -2.50 -4.10
C CYS A 905 -39.02 -1.56 -5.30
N LEU A 906 -37.77 -1.19 -5.66
CA LEU A 906 -37.46 -0.36 -6.83
C LEU A 906 -37.62 -1.10 -8.18
N TYR A 907 -37.70 -2.43 -8.13
CA TYR A 907 -37.96 -3.29 -9.28
C TYR A 907 -39.44 -3.69 -9.40
N ASP A 908 -40.30 -3.25 -8.48
CA ASP A 908 -41.73 -3.54 -8.48
C ASP A 908 -42.55 -2.28 -8.84
N SER A 909 -43.34 -2.38 -9.90
CA SER A 909 -44.28 -1.32 -10.32
C SER A 909 -45.40 -1.04 -9.30
N SER A 910 -45.64 -1.94 -8.35
CA SER A 910 -46.60 -1.72 -7.25
C SER A 910 -46.05 -0.78 -6.15
N CYS A 911 -44.73 -0.67 -6.09
CA CYS A 911 -43.99 0.17 -5.14
C CYS A 911 -43.70 1.56 -5.70
N VAL A 912 -43.24 1.65 -6.95
CA VAL A 912 -42.77 2.88 -7.59
C VAL A 912 -43.92 3.60 -8.31
N PRO A 913 -44.11 4.93 -8.13
CA PRO A 913 -45.08 5.71 -8.88
C PRO A 913 -44.92 5.56 -10.40
N SER A 914 -46.03 5.51 -11.14
CA SER A 914 -46.04 5.30 -12.59
C SER A 914 -45.31 6.39 -13.41
N THR A 915 -45.03 7.55 -12.81
CA THR A 915 -44.24 8.64 -13.41
C THR A 915 -42.75 8.33 -13.51
N PHE A 916 -42.26 7.35 -12.74
CA PHE A 916 -40.87 6.91 -12.78
C PHE A 916 -40.79 5.53 -13.42
N THR A 917 -39.78 5.31 -14.25
CA THR A 917 -39.51 3.95 -14.72
C THR A 917 -38.91 3.17 -13.56
N SER A 918 -39.57 2.07 -13.14
CA SER A 918 -38.91 1.06 -12.31
C SER A 918 -37.59 0.66 -12.98
N LEU A 919 -36.62 0.15 -12.21
CA LEU A 919 -35.40 -0.44 -12.77
C LEU A 919 -35.81 -1.66 -13.63
N ASN A 920 -36.24 -1.41 -14.87
CA ASN A 920 -37.01 -2.37 -15.63
C ASN A 920 -36.11 -3.55 -16.01
N SER A 921 -36.58 -4.78 -15.79
CA SER A 921 -35.75 -5.99 -15.86
C SER A 921 -35.22 -6.35 -17.26
N SER A 922 -35.56 -5.57 -18.28
CA SER A 922 -35.16 -5.82 -19.68
C SER A 922 -34.07 -4.89 -20.21
N SER A 923 -33.71 -3.79 -19.53
CA SER A 923 -32.69 -2.84 -20.03
C SER A 923 -31.46 -2.65 -19.14
N LEU A 924 -31.49 -3.08 -17.87
CA LEU A 924 -30.35 -2.97 -16.95
C LEU A 924 -30.13 -4.30 -16.23
N SER A 925 -29.20 -5.12 -16.73
CA SER A 925 -28.78 -6.35 -16.05
C SER A 925 -27.91 -6.00 -14.84
N SER A 926 -28.41 -6.23 -13.63
CA SER A 926 -27.56 -6.27 -12.44
C SER A 926 -27.09 -7.70 -12.18
N ARG A 927 -25.84 -7.86 -11.74
CA ARG A 927 -25.30 -9.13 -11.24
C ARG A 927 -25.85 -9.50 -9.87
N TYR A 928 -26.41 -8.54 -9.13
CA TYR A 928 -26.97 -8.74 -7.80
C TYR A 928 -28.43 -9.22 -7.90
N ALA A 929 -28.80 -10.16 -7.04
CA ALA A 929 -30.21 -10.53 -6.90
C ALA A 929 -31.00 -9.37 -6.27
N LYS A 930 -32.28 -9.22 -6.60
CA LYS A 930 -33.13 -8.12 -6.10
C LYS A 930 -33.23 -8.06 -4.57
N ASN A 931 -33.12 -9.21 -3.90
CA ASN A 931 -33.14 -9.35 -2.45
C ASN A 931 -31.74 -9.21 -1.80
N THR A 932 -30.71 -8.80 -2.55
CA THR A 932 -29.39 -8.50 -2.00
C THR A 932 -29.48 -7.24 -1.14
N THR A 933 -28.87 -7.27 0.04
CA THR A 933 -28.84 -6.10 0.94
C THR A 933 -28.01 -4.98 0.32
N VAL A 934 -28.39 -3.73 0.60
CA VAL A 934 -27.64 -2.55 0.14
C VAL A 934 -26.22 -2.57 0.69
N GLU A 935 -26.01 -3.05 1.93
CA GLU A 935 -24.67 -3.23 2.49
C GLU A 935 -23.81 -4.13 1.62
N ASN A 936 -24.34 -5.23 1.10
CA ASN A 936 -23.56 -6.12 0.24
C ASN A 936 -23.24 -5.48 -1.12
N ILE A 937 -24.17 -4.69 -1.68
CA ILE A 937 -23.92 -3.95 -2.93
C ILE A 937 -22.84 -2.88 -2.70
N ILE A 938 -22.93 -2.13 -1.60
CA ILE A 938 -21.92 -1.14 -1.19
C ILE A 938 -20.58 -1.82 -0.94
N ASN A 939 -20.55 -2.96 -0.23
CA ASN A 939 -19.35 -3.77 0.06
C ASN A 939 -18.67 -4.34 -1.20
N ASN A 940 -19.36 -4.34 -2.34
CA ASN A 940 -18.80 -4.64 -3.66
C ASN A 940 -18.64 -3.37 -4.52
N PHE A 941 -18.50 -2.23 -3.85
CA PHE A 941 -18.22 -0.92 -4.43
C PHE A 941 -19.26 -0.46 -5.45
N MET A 942 -20.51 -0.92 -5.34
CA MET A 942 -21.56 -0.62 -6.32
C MET A 942 -21.11 -0.90 -7.76
N ILE A 943 -20.23 -1.90 -7.98
CA ILE A 943 -19.71 -2.25 -9.29
C ILE A 943 -20.38 -3.52 -9.81
N GLU A 944 -20.87 -3.43 -11.04
CA GLU A 944 -21.38 -4.55 -11.81
C GLU A 944 -20.21 -5.34 -12.40
N GLN A 945 -19.34 -4.67 -13.13
CA GLN A 945 -18.20 -5.27 -13.83
C GLN A 945 -17.01 -4.32 -13.87
N TRP A 946 -15.83 -4.85 -13.57
CA TRP A 946 -14.56 -4.20 -13.86
C TRP A 946 -14.14 -4.59 -15.28
N ASN A 947 -14.23 -3.66 -16.24
CA ASN A 947 -13.75 -3.92 -17.60
C ASN A 947 -12.35 -3.31 -17.77
N SER A 948 -11.36 -4.16 -18.02
CA SER A 948 -9.99 -3.75 -18.30
C SER A 948 -9.49 -4.35 -19.60
N SER A 949 -8.65 -3.61 -20.32
CA SER A 949 -7.97 -4.11 -21.52
C SER A 949 -6.60 -3.46 -21.64
N PHE A 950 -5.64 -4.18 -22.22
CA PHE A 950 -4.29 -3.67 -22.39
C PHE A 950 -3.68 -4.03 -23.74
N ASN A 951 -2.70 -3.23 -24.18
CA ASN A 951 -2.07 -3.35 -25.49
C ASN A 951 -0.55 -3.46 -25.41
N TYR A 952 -0.01 -4.67 -25.61
CA TYR A 952 1.44 -4.91 -25.62
C TYR A 952 2.18 -4.17 -26.74
N SER A 953 1.56 -3.97 -27.91
CA SER A 953 2.19 -3.25 -29.02
C SER A 953 2.42 -1.78 -28.69
N ALA A 954 1.46 -1.14 -28.02
CA ALA A 954 1.60 0.24 -27.54
C ALA A 954 2.73 0.35 -26.51
N TYR A 955 2.84 -0.59 -25.57
CA TYR A 955 3.97 -0.67 -24.65
C TYR A 955 5.31 -0.82 -25.39
N TYR A 956 5.41 -1.76 -26.34
CA TYR A 956 6.66 -2.03 -27.07
C TYR A 956 7.11 -0.81 -27.90
N GLU A 957 6.17 -0.10 -28.51
CA GLU A 957 6.44 1.15 -29.22
C GLU A 957 6.94 2.27 -28.30
N GLN A 958 6.46 2.35 -27.06
CA GLN A 958 6.98 3.31 -26.08
C GLN A 958 8.37 2.92 -25.57
N CYS A 959 8.61 1.64 -25.26
CA CYS A 959 9.94 1.14 -24.90
C CYS A 959 10.96 1.39 -26.03
N SER A 960 10.55 1.16 -27.29
CA SER A 960 11.33 1.37 -28.52
C SER A 960 12.80 0.94 -28.36
N PRO A 961 13.09 -0.37 -28.44
CA PRO A 961 14.43 -0.87 -28.12
C PRO A 961 15.50 -0.31 -29.06
N GLU A 962 16.60 0.19 -28.52
CA GLU A 962 17.67 0.79 -29.33
C GLU A 962 18.41 -0.28 -30.15
N TYR A 963 18.68 -1.41 -29.49
CA TYR A 963 19.29 -2.60 -30.06
C TYR A 963 18.94 -3.83 -29.23
N CYS A 964 19.06 -5.02 -29.80
CA CYS A 964 19.08 -6.28 -29.07
C CYS A 964 20.43 -6.96 -29.24
N THR A 965 20.98 -7.52 -28.16
CA THR A 965 22.15 -8.41 -28.21
C THR A 965 21.79 -9.80 -27.73
N TYR A 966 22.33 -10.84 -28.37
CA TYR A 966 22.23 -12.21 -27.88
C TYR A 966 23.49 -12.99 -28.24
N SER A 967 23.80 -14.05 -27.48
CA SER A 967 25.01 -14.85 -27.69
C SER A 967 24.66 -16.24 -28.22
N ILE A 968 25.38 -16.69 -29.24
CA ILE A 968 25.26 -18.05 -29.77
C ILE A 968 26.60 -18.76 -29.73
N ILE A 969 26.56 -20.07 -29.45
CA ILE A 969 27.73 -20.94 -29.54
C ILE A 969 27.87 -21.35 -31.01
N GLN A 970 28.88 -20.83 -31.69
CA GLN A 970 29.20 -21.23 -33.06
C GLN A 970 30.49 -22.03 -33.10
N GLN A 971 30.55 -22.99 -34.02
CA GLN A 971 31.80 -23.60 -34.42
C GLN A 971 32.71 -22.53 -35.04
N ASN A 972 34.00 -22.66 -34.81
CA ASN A 972 34.98 -21.80 -35.44
C ASN A 972 34.79 -21.81 -36.97
N ASP A 973 34.82 -20.64 -37.61
CA ASP A 973 34.77 -20.53 -39.07
C ASP A 973 35.86 -21.42 -39.70
N ALA A 974 35.54 -22.09 -40.80
CA ALA A 974 36.49 -22.84 -41.61
C ALA A 974 37.77 -22.02 -41.89
N VAL A 975 37.65 -20.71 -42.11
CA VAL A 975 38.80 -19.82 -42.30
C VAL A 975 39.66 -19.73 -41.03
N TYR A 976 39.05 -19.63 -39.84
CA TYR A 976 39.76 -19.62 -38.57
C TYR A 976 40.44 -20.97 -38.30
N ILE A 977 39.71 -22.08 -38.51
CA ILE A 977 40.25 -23.44 -38.37
C ILE A 977 41.45 -23.63 -39.30
N ILE A 978 41.31 -23.26 -40.57
CA ILE A 978 42.37 -23.39 -41.57
C ILE A 978 43.57 -22.50 -41.21
N THR A 979 43.36 -21.24 -40.84
CA THR A 979 44.46 -20.31 -40.52
C THR A 979 45.23 -20.71 -39.26
N VAL A 980 44.52 -21.10 -38.19
CA VAL A 980 45.15 -21.61 -36.95
C VAL A 980 45.88 -22.93 -37.21
N THR A 981 45.27 -23.83 -37.99
CA THR A 981 45.88 -25.13 -38.33
C THR A 981 47.15 -24.95 -39.18
N ILE A 982 47.10 -24.14 -40.24
CA ILE A 982 48.28 -23.81 -41.07
C ILE A 982 49.37 -23.18 -40.19
N GLY A 983 48.98 -22.30 -39.28
CA GLY A 983 49.90 -21.62 -38.40
C GLY A 983 50.63 -22.56 -37.43
N ILE A 984 49.88 -23.41 -36.72
CA ILE A 984 50.46 -24.36 -35.76
C ILE A 984 51.30 -25.41 -36.50
N ILE A 985 50.85 -25.89 -37.67
CA ILE A 985 51.62 -26.82 -38.52
C ILE A 985 52.96 -26.20 -38.95
N GLY A 986 52.98 -24.90 -39.27
CA GLY A 986 54.20 -24.17 -39.60
C GLY A 986 55.21 -24.12 -38.44
N GLY A 987 54.75 -23.81 -37.23
CA GLY A 987 55.58 -23.79 -36.02
C GLY A 987 56.08 -25.19 -35.63
N LEU A 988 55.18 -26.18 -35.67
CA LEU A 988 55.45 -27.58 -35.35
C LEU A 988 56.48 -28.21 -36.29
N ALA A 989 56.42 -27.92 -37.60
CA ALA A 989 57.42 -28.38 -38.56
C ALA A 989 58.83 -27.87 -38.22
N LYS A 990 58.95 -26.60 -37.80
CA LYS A 990 60.23 -25.98 -37.44
C LYS A 990 60.77 -26.51 -36.11
N ALA A 991 59.92 -26.63 -35.10
CA ALA A 991 60.29 -27.20 -33.80
C ALA A 991 60.73 -28.66 -33.94
N LEU A 992 59.98 -29.50 -34.65
CA LEU A 992 60.35 -30.89 -34.91
C LEU A 992 61.68 -31.00 -35.66
N LYS A 993 61.95 -30.11 -36.63
CA LYS A 993 63.26 -30.08 -37.32
C LYS A 993 64.42 -29.65 -36.42
N LEU A 994 64.17 -28.83 -35.41
CA LEU A 994 65.19 -28.37 -34.47
C LEU A 994 65.49 -29.44 -33.40
N PHE A 995 64.44 -30.04 -32.83
CA PHE A 995 64.57 -30.89 -31.66
C PHE A 995 64.78 -32.38 -31.99
N LEU A 996 64.21 -32.93 -33.08
CA LEU A 996 64.41 -34.35 -33.41
C LEU A 996 65.89 -34.75 -33.57
N PRO A 997 66.75 -33.96 -34.26
CA PRO A 997 68.17 -34.30 -34.39
C PRO A 997 68.86 -34.40 -33.03
N VAL A 998 68.52 -33.49 -32.10
CA VAL A 998 69.07 -33.46 -30.74
C VAL A 998 68.59 -34.66 -29.91
N VAL A 999 67.31 -35.01 -30.03
CA VAL A 999 66.72 -36.17 -29.33
C VAL A 999 67.31 -37.48 -29.85
N VAL A 1000 67.42 -37.64 -31.18
CA VAL A 1000 68.04 -38.82 -31.80
C VAL A 1000 69.53 -38.90 -31.43
N TRP A 1001 70.24 -37.77 -31.36
CA TRP A 1001 71.61 -37.69 -30.88
C TRP A 1001 71.75 -38.04 -29.38
N ALA A 1002 70.83 -37.60 -28.52
CA ALA A 1002 70.83 -37.94 -27.11
C ALA A 1002 70.52 -39.43 -26.88
N VAL A 1003 69.57 -40.01 -27.62
CA VAL A 1003 69.27 -41.45 -27.62
C VAL A 1003 70.48 -42.25 -28.12
N ARG A 1004 71.20 -41.77 -29.14
CA ARG A 1004 72.48 -42.35 -29.60
C ARG A 1004 73.51 -42.36 -28.46
N LYS A 1005 73.66 -41.26 -27.73
CA LYS A 1005 74.62 -41.15 -26.61
C LYS A 1005 74.28 -42.08 -25.46
N ILE A 1006 73.00 -42.22 -25.12
CA ILE A 1006 72.50 -43.13 -24.07
C ILE A 1006 72.68 -44.61 -24.48
N LYS A 1007 72.42 -44.95 -25.75
CA LYS A 1007 72.59 -46.32 -26.27
C LYS A 1007 74.06 -46.73 -26.35
N TYR A 1008 74.96 -45.79 -26.69
CA TYR A 1008 76.41 -46.01 -26.61
C TYR A 1008 76.89 -46.21 -25.16
N PHE A 1009 76.42 -45.39 -24.21
CA PHE A 1009 76.73 -45.56 -22.78
C PHE A 1009 76.21 -46.88 -22.19
N ALA A 1010 75.05 -47.37 -22.65
CA ALA A 1010 74.48 -48.65 -22.25
C ALA A 1010 75.18 -49.88 -22.88
N MET A 1011 75.96 -49.69 -23.94
CA MET A 1011 76.81 -50.73 -24.56
C MET A 1011 78.22 -50.78 -23.96
N ASP A 1012 78.77 -49.64 -23.52
CA ASP A 1012 80.11 -49.54 -22.93
C ASP A 1012 80.16 -50.04 -21.45
N SER A 1013 79.00 -50.14 -20.80
CA SER A 1013 78.87 -50.66 -19.43
C SER A 1013 78.80 -52.20 -19.35
N ARG A 1014 78.98 -52.94 -20.46
CA ARG A 1014 78.92 -54.42 -20.49
C ARG A 1014 80.26 -55.14 -20.61
N VAL A 1015 81.41 -54.47 -20.54
CA VAL A 1015 82.72 -55.16 -20.63
C VAL A 1015 83.77 -54.56 -19.68
N VAL A 1016 83.73 -54.94 -18.39
CA VAL A 1016 84.92 -55.23 -17.55
C VAL A 1016 84.52 -56.24 -16.45
N PRO A 1017 85.27 -57.35 -16.23
CA PRO A 1017 85.00 -58.33 -15.18
C PRO A 1017 85.68 -57.95 -13.85
N PHE A 1018 85.03 -58.23 -12.72
CA PHE A 1018 85.68 -58.25 -11.40
C PHE A 1018 85.34 -59.54 -10.64
N THR A 1019 86.38 -60.15 -10.11
CA THR A 1019 86.47 -61.43 -9.43
C THR A 1019 86.48 -61.27 -7.89
N ILE A 1020 85.78 -62.20 -7.21
CA ILE A 1020 86.15 -62.95 -5.97
C ILE A 1020 86.10 -62.22 -4.60
N HIS A 1021 85.24 -62.67 -3.65
CA HIS A 1021 85.53 -63.62 -2.54
C HIS A 1021 84.33 -63.72 -1.54
N SER A 1022 84.11 -64.96 -1.05
CA SER A 1022 83.25 -65.46 0.07
C SER A 1022 81.75 -65.17 0.02
#